data_AF-A0A352S832-F1
#
_entry.id   AF-A0A352S832-F1
#
_cell.length_a   1.000
_cell.length_b   1.000
_cell.length_c   1.000
_cell.angle_alpha   90.00
_cell.angle_beta   90.00
_cell.angle_gamma   90.00
#
_symmetry.space_group_name_H-M   'P 1'
#
loop_
_entity.id
_entity.type
_entity.pdbx_description
1 polymer ?
#
loop_
_entity_poly.entity_id
_entity_poly.type
_entity_poly.pdbx_seq_one_letter_code
_entity_poly.pdbx_strand_id
1 'polypeptide(L)'
;VTGTLAVNIAGGATIRADGNVNLLVGSDADGNTNAVRAVARTDLFNKSIVPVQTDPNADAAIDIQGRVDVANGAVVRSVKDVNLYAERGNLLADGKGVGKDLWREAAAAVGSFFSNLFGGGDISLDIEGGSSKTDVANRVNIAGNVQAGIQNKQILRVEDNSDGSLKVLEQSEGITFRETTMDLVANLQSEINAYTRARQQYAAAGDAFVAQIDAEISRLQQELAAFGGVSSKTVKVIAVDPVYASGGDVNVKADVLTVAATGKVNAPGDALINIDSSSNRYLQVSKLEIPEDQGGHVTFNNASVTTLADITQRNRGQESAGSGTLVTGTASGKPAISVTQRYQALNTGDPNAQSPDLLITGDVLNLGGNITIESKEGSVLVKNGQQGNGTMAGSRILGQTVSITAGRDFVMSPTDGYFHVAGDPSATWDAVAQALEAKYRAYSLRYGTDPANWSNPNGAIETATPGSIPLASGVGIIAGNNVFLNARVLNINGLVQAGLPDWSIVLDAERAGGTSIAAQIAKAAADYAQQLKAGVKPGDIKTRYELSGVRMTGTDSLIHAVYDVVSQEIVLDNVRVQGGYMELTGQILNTGGGELRVMDGYGRINVQNDTNYTVRLNTLDVGSNIEGTIKITDTSAMLFDGQPLSSTIYRRIGNQITQETVRDGAVFATTNLGEGRTTTYTPLSGLRYGWTSGQKQTFQRELVNYTTKGCYGAGGDGCASDDPSDSWRTGWYALESGKQIYDRTGFVTRDLAHESDAYLYEFQTRTVK
;
A
#
# COMPACT_ATOMS: atom_id res chain seq x y z
N VAL A 1 -15.75 -17.97 -42.31
CA VAL A 1 -14.88 -16.81 -41.96
C VAL A 1 -13.60 -17.35 -41.36
N THR A 2 -12.47 -17.08 -41.98
CA THR A 2 -11.14 -17.48 -41.50
C THR A 2 -10.31 -16.22 -41.26
N GLY A 3 -9.55 -16.15 -40.16
CA GLY A 3 -8.74 -14.98 -39.88
C GLY A 3 -7.71 -15.19 -38.76
N THR A 4 -6.59 -14.48 -38.86
CA THR A 4 -5.58 -14.44 -37.80
C THR A 4 -5.40 -13.00 -37.35
N LEU A 5 -5.55 -12.78 -36.05
CA LEU A 5 -5.30 -11.50 -35.39
C LEU A 5 -4.05 -11.67 -34.54
N ALA A 6 -3.07 -10.78 -34.68
CA ALA A 6 -1.81 -10.92 -33.96
C ALA A 6 -1.21 -9.59 -33.50
N VAL A 7 -0.66 -9.60 -32.28
CA VAL A 7 0.28 -8.60 -31.79
C VAL A 7 1.64 -9.27 -31.63
N ASN A 8 2.61 -8.85 -32.44
CA ASN A 8 3.95 -9.45 -32.47
C ASN A 8 5.00 -8.44 -32.03
N ILE A 9 5.64 -8.70 -30.88
CA ILE A 9 6.80 -7.95 -30.43
C ILE A 9 8.05 -8.69 -30.88
N ALA A 10 8.70 -8.17 -31.91
CA ALA A 10 9.84 -8.80 -32.56
C ALA A 10 11.09 -8.85 -31.66
N GLY A 11 11.99 -9.80 -31.93
CA GLY A 11 13.25 -9.91 -31.20
C GLY A 11 14.09 -8.64 -31.32
N GLY A 12 14.66 -8.19 -30.20
CA GLY A 12 15.41 -6.93 -30.11
C GLY A 12 14.53 -5.69 -29.89
N ALA A 13 13.20 -5.79 -29.98
CA ALA A 13 12.31 -4.68 -29.66
C ALA A 13 12.18 -4.46 -28.15
N THR A 14 12.12 -3.20 -27.72
CA THR A 14 11.87 -2.81 -26.33
C THR A 14 10.63 -1.92 -26.25
N ILE A 15 9.64 -2.35 -25.47
CA ILE A 15 8.49 -1.54 -25.06
C ILE A 15 8.66 -1.22 -23.59
N ARG A 16 8.59 0.07 -23.25
CA ARG A 16 8.59 0.56 -21.88
C ARG A 16 7.46 1.57 -21.70
N ALA A 17 6.69 1.44 -20.62
CA ALA A 17 5.72 2.43 -20.20
C ALA A 17 5.85 2.76 -18.70
N ASP A 18 5.59 4.02 -18.34
CA ASP A 18 5.45 4.46 -16.95
C ASP A 18 4.03 4.19 -16.39
N GLY A 19 3.07 3.97 -17.29
CA GLY A 19 1.74 3.44 -16.98
C GLY A 19 1.65 1.95 -17.27
N ASN A 20 0.46 1.46 -17.61
CA ASN A 20 0.26 0.06 -18.00
C ASN A 20 0.72 -0.21 -19.44
N VAL A 21 1.11 -1.45 -19.74
CA VAL A 21 1.28 -1.95 -21.11
C VAL A 21 0.14 -2.89 -21.45
N ASN A 22 -0.63 -2.60 -22.50
CA ASN A 22 -1.74 -3.43 -22.97
C ASN A 22 -1.44 -4.00 -24.37
N LEU A 23 -1.26 -5.32 -24.48
CA LEU A 23 -1.13 -6.05 -25.74
C LEU A 23 -2.39 -6.89 -25.93
N LEU A 24 -3.31 -6.39 -26.74
CA LEU A 24 -4.68 -6.91 -26.84
C LEU A 24 -4.98 -7.43 -28.24
N VAL A 25 -5.61 -8.60 -28.30
CA VAL A 25 -6.13 -9.22 -29.52
C VAL A 25 -7.52 -9.76 -29.22
N GLY A 26 -8.49 -9.45 -30.10
CA GLY A 26 -9.87 -9.89 -29.92
C GLY A 26 -10.68 -9.03 -28.93
N SER A 27 -10.06 -7.99 -28.36
CA SER A 27 -10.70 -6.93 -27.59
C SER A 27 -10.03 -5.57 -27.80
N ASP A 28 -10.79 -4.50 -27.53
CA ASP A 28 -10.28 -3.13 -27.50
C ASP A 28 -9.88 -2.68 -26.09
N ALA A 29 -9.41 -1.44 -25.96
CA ALA A 29 -8.96 -0.87 -24.69
C ALA A 29 -10.09 -0.63 -23.68
N ASP A 30 -11.34 -0.57 -24.14
CA ASP A 30 -12.54 -0.40 -23.31
C ASP A 30 -13.11 -1.76 -22.86
N GLY A 31 -12.48 -2.87 -23.29
CA GLY A 31 -12.89 -4.24 -22.96
C GLY A 31 -13.99 -4.79 -23.88
N ASN A 32 -14.36 -4.09 -24.95
CA ASN A 32 -15.29 -4.62 -25.92
C ASN A 32 -14.58 -5.71 -26.74
N THR A 33 -15.22 -6.88 -26.84
CA THR A 33 -14.65 -8.01 -27.57
C THR A 33 -15.16 -8.07 -29.00
N ASN A 34 -14.37 -8.68 -29.90
CA ASN A 34 -14.76 -8.85 -31.29
C ASN A 34 -16.04 -9.67 -31.44
N ALA A 35 -16.96 -9.25 -32.31
CA ALA A 35 -18.16 -9.98 -32.66
C ALA A 35 -18.12 -10.44 -34.11
N VAL A 36 -18.14 -11.76 -34.35
CA VAL A 36 -18.14 -12.33 -35.71
C VAL A 36 -19.32 -13.27 -35.88
N ARG A 37 -20.10 -13.02 -36.93
CA ARG A 37 -21.26 -13.81 -37.30
C ARG A 37 -21.09 -14.37 -38.71
N ALA A 38 -21.23 -15.68 -38.85
CA ALA A 38 -21.27 -16.38 -40.12
C ALA A 38 -22.62 -17.11 -40.22
N VAL A 39 -23.41 -16.77 -41.22
CA VAL A 39 -24.70 -17.42 -41.48
C VAL A 39 -24.67 -18.03 -42.88
N ALA A 40 -24.95 -19.32 -42.98
CA ALA A 40 -25.15 -20.02 -44.22
C ALA A 40 -26.57 -20.60 -44.25
N ARG A 41 -27.27 -20.39 -45.36
CA ARG A 41 -28.63 -20.87 -45.60
C ARG A 41 -28.73 -21.51 -46.97
N THR A 42 -29.30 -22.71 -47.01
CA THR A 42 -29.59 -23.41 -48.26
C THR A 42 -31.02 -23.93 -48.19
N ASP A 43 -31.88 -23.41 -49.06
CA ASP A 43 -33.25 -23.89 -49.18
C ASP A 43 -33.39 -24.67 -50.50
N LEU A 44 -33.73 -25.96 -50.41
CA LEU A 44 -33.95 -26.83 -51.56
C LEU A 44 -35.44 -27.09 -51.72
N PHE A 45 -36.01 -26.72 -52.87
CA PHE A 45 -37.41 -26.99 -53.19
C PHE A 45 -37.53 -27.85 -54.46
N ASN A 46 -37.93 -29.10 -54.31
CA ASN A 46 -38.11 -30.03 -55.43
C ASN A 46 -39.60 -30.15 -55.80
N LYS A 47 -39.94 -29.69 -57.00
CA LYS A 47 -41.31 -29.75 -57.55
C LYS A 47 -41.61 -31.00 -58.38
N SER A 48 -40.71 -31.98 -58.39
CA SER A 48 -40.88 -33.19 -59.20
C SER A 48 -41.35 -34.38 -58.34
N ILE A 49 -41.93 -35.38 -59.01
CA ILE A 49 -42.36 -36.66 -58.42
C ILE A 49 -41.16 -37.61 -58.17
N VAL A 50 -39.96 -37.21 -58.59
CA VAL A 50 -38.72 -37.97 -58.42
C VAL A 50 -37.97 -37.41 -57.21
N PRO A 51 -37.62 -38.24 -56.20
CA PRO A 51 -36.87 -37.77 -55.03
C PRO A 51 -35.50 -37.22 -55.43
N VAL A 52 -35.12 -36.06 -54.91
CA VAL A 52 -33.73 -35.59 -55.00
C VAL A 52 -32.97 -36.25 -53.84
N GLN A 53 -32.06 -37.19 -54.13
CA GLN A 53 -31.24 -37.89 -53.13
C GLN A 53 -30.02 -37.08 -52.69
N THR A 54 -30.19 -35.79 -52.41
CA THR A 54 -29.11 -34.94 -51.89
C THR A 54 -29.62 -34.06 -50.77
N ASP A 55 -29.06 -34.23 -49.58
CA ASP A 55 -29.40 -33.41 -48.42
C ASP A 55 -28.96 -31.95 -48.65
N PRO A 56 -29.78 -30.95 -48.25
CA PRO A 56 -29.40 -29.55 -48.36
C PRO A 56 -28.18 -29.27 -47.48
N ASN A 57 -27.07 -28.85 -48.08
CA ASN A 57 -25.85 -28.53 -47.36
C ASN A 57 -25.70 -27.01 -47.20
N ALA A 58 -25.60 -26.54 -45.95
CA ALA A 58 -25.25 -25.17 -45.61
C ALA A 58 -24.19 -25.20 -44.51
N ASP A 59 -22.94 -24.87 -44.86
CA ASP A 59 -21.83 -24.87 -43.91
C ASP A 59 -21.48 -23.44 -43.48
N ALA A 60 -21.68 -23.15 -42.20
CA ALA A 60 -21.16 -21.94 -41.57
C ALA A 60 -20.00 -22.34 -40.65
N ALA A 61 -18.80 -21.91 -41.03
CA ALA A 61 -17.60 -22.08 -40.22
C ALA A 61 -16.98 -20.73 -39.86
N ILE A 62 -16.61 -20.56 -38.59
CA ILE A 62 -15.75 -19.48 -38.11
C ILE A 62 -14.48 -20.12 -37.54
N ASP A 63 -13.33 -19.72 -38.08
CA ASP A 63 -12.00 -20.07 -37.59
C ASP A 63 -11.18 -18.78 -37.44
N ILE A 64 -11.18 -18.23 -36.23
CA ILE A 64 -10.43 -17.01 -35.92
C ILE A 64 -9.44 -17.34 -34.81
N GLN A 65 -8.18 -16.99 -35.04
CA GLN A 65 -7.10 -17.24 -34.11
C GLN A 65 -6.49 -15.91 -33.67
N GLY A 66 -6.53 -15.64 -32.37
CA GLY A 66 -5.88 -14.50 -31.73
C GLY A 66 -4.54 -14.89 -31.12
N ARG A 67 -3.48 -14.13 -31.40
CA ARG A 67 -2.13 -14.43 -30.90
C ARG A 67 -1.41 -13.19 -30.37
N VAL A 68 -0.90 -13.26 -29.15
CA VAL A 68 0.08 -12.29 -28.63
C VAL A 68 1.43 -12.98 -28.52
N ASP A 69 2.42 -12.49 -29.24
CA ASP A 69 3.78 -13.04 -29.25
C ASP A 69 4.81 -12.04 -28.75
N VAL A 70 5.54 -12.42 -27.71
CA VAL A 70 6.74 -11.72 -27.25
C VAL A 70 7.94 -12.57 -27.63
N ALA A 71 8.61 -12.24 -28.74
CA ALA A 71 9.67 -13.06 -29.30
C ALA A 71 10.94 -13.11 -28.42
N ASN A 72 11.82 -14.07 -28.68
CA ASN A 72 13.11 -14.15 -27.99
C ASN A 72 13.93 -12.87 -28.19
N GLY A 73 14.52 -12.34 -27.12
CA GLY A 73 15.22 -11.06 -27.10
C GLY A 73 14.32 -9.82 -27.13
N ALA A 74 12.99 -9.96 -27.17
CA ALA A 74 12.07 -8.85 -26.96
C ALA A 74 11.93 -8.51 -25.47
N VAL A 75 11.69 -7.24 -25.16
CA VAL A 75 11.53 -6.74 -23.78
C VAL A 75 10.24 -5.91 -23.69
N VAL A 76 9.31 -6.33 -22.84
CA VAL A 76 8.06 -5.61 -22.53
C VAL A 76 8.07 -5.27 -21.05
N ARG A 77 8.05 -3.97 -20.74
CA ARG A 77 8.31 -3.45 -19.40
C ARG A 77 7.32 -2.36 -19.01
N SER A 78 6.80 -2.45 -17.79
CA SER A 78 5.83 -1.51 -17.22
C SER A 78 6.21 -1.12 -15.81
N VAL A 79 6.05 0.15 -15.43
CA VAL A 79 6.12 0.59 -14.01
C VAL A 79 4.92 0.07 -13.22
N LYS A 80 3.78 -0.11 -13.88
CA LYS A 80 2.55 -0.68 -13.31
C LYS A 80 2.34 -2.08 -13.91
N ASP A 81 1.18 -2.33 -14.52
CA ASP A 81 0.78 -3.67 -14.98
C ASP A 81 1.17 -3.94 -16.43
N VAL A 82 1.26 -5.22 -16.78
CA VAL A 82 1.33 -5.71 -18.16
C VAL A 82 0.15 -6.64 -18.43
N ASN A 83 -0.68 -6.27 -19.41
CA ASN A 83 -1.86 -7.01 -19.82
C ASN A 83 -1.64 -7.65 -21.19
N LEU A 84 -1.70 -8.98 -21.26
CA LEU A 84 -1.51 -9.79 -22.47
C LEU A 84 -2.79 -10.58 -22.77
N TYR A 85 -3.68 -10.02 -23.60
CA TYR A 85 -5.00 -10.61 -23.83
C TYR A 85 -5.15 -11.09 -25.28
N ALA A 86 -5.52 -12.36 -25.42
CA ALA A 86 -5.98 -12.99 -26.65
C ALA A 86 -7.40 -13.54 -26.39
N GLU A 87 -8.41 -12.68 -26.55
CA GLU A 87 -9.80 -12.99 -26.21
C GLU A 87 -10.58 -13.52 -27.42
N ARG A 88 -11.48 -14.48 -27.15
CA ARG A 88 -12.25 -15.17 -28.20
C ARG A 88 -13.30 -14.28 -28.86
N GLY A 89 -13.82 -13.33 -28.09
CA GLY A 89 -14.97 -12.54 -28.46
C GLY A 89 -16.25 -13.35 -28.68
N ASN A 90 -17.28 -12.72 -29.23
CA ASN A 90 -18.57 -13.32 -29.50
C ASN A 90 -18.62 -13.90 -30.92
N LEU A 91 -18.62 -15.23 -31.05
CA LEU A 91 -18.63 -15.92 -32.34
C LEU A 91 -19.92 -16.71 -32.52
N LEU A 92 -20.64 -16.45 -33.61
CA LEU A 92 -21.87 -17.15 -33.98
C LEU A 92 -21.75 -17.73 -35.39
N ALA A 93 -21.58 -19.04 -35.49
CA ALA A 93 -21.70 -19.78 -36.75
C ALA A 93 -23.06 -20.47 -36.81
N ASP A 94 -23.80 -20.24 -37.89
CA ASP A 94 -25.16 -20.74 -38.09
C ASP A 94 -25.37 -21.21 -39.54
N GLY A 95 -25.13 -22.50 -39.77
CA GLY A 95 -25.32 -23.19 -41.05
C GLY A 95 -26.57 -24.06 -40.96
N LYS A 96 -27.59 -23.72 -41.75
CA LYS A 96 -28.87 -24.45 -41.79
C LYS A 96 -29.31 -24.65 -43.24
N GLY A 97 -29.46 -25.90 -43.62
CA GLY A 97 -30.06 -26.35 -44.87
C GLY A 97 -31.43 -26.95 -44.61
N VAL A 98 -32.44 -26.55 -45.39
CA VAL A 98 -33.80 -27.09 -45.30
C VAL A 98 -34.26 -27.55 -46.68
N GLY A 99 -34.73 -28.79 -46.77
CA GLY A 99 -35.16 -29.42 -48.02
C GLY A 99 -36.62 -29.83 -47.96
N LYS A 100 -37.39 -29.46 -48.98
CA LYS A 100 -38.83 -29.78 -49.11
C LYS A 100 -39.10 -30.50 -50.45
N ASP A 101 -39.68 -31.70 -50.36
CA ASP A 101 -40.08 -32.55 -51.51
C ASP A 101 -41.62 -32.65 -51.62
N LEU A 102 -42.18 -32.35 -52.80
CA LEU A 102 -43.64 -32.40 -53.05
C LEU A 102 -44.27 -33.81 -52.95
N TRP A 103 -43.52 -34.89 -53.23
CA TRP A 103 -44.02 -36.27 -53.06
C TRP A 103 -44.25 -36.63 -51.57
N ARG A 104 -43.49 -36.03 -50.65
CA ARG A 104 -43.67 -36.24 -49.21
C ARG A 104 -44.84 -35.44 -48.64
N GLU A 105 -45.19 -34.29 -49.22
CA GLU A 105 -46.47 -33.61 -48.94
C GLU A 105 -47.68 -34.48 -49.35
N ALA A 106 -47.59 -35.21 -50.47
CA ALA A 106 -48.63 -36.16 -50.86
C ALA A 106 -48.74 -37.38 -49.91
N ALA A 107 -47.62 -37.85 -49.34
CA ALA A 107 -47.62 -38.87 -48.28
C ALA A 107 -48.10 -38.32 -46.92
N ALA A 108 -47.81 -37.06 -46.61
CA ALA A 108 -48.32 -36.35 -45.43
C ALA A 108 -49.83 -36.14 -45.51
N ALA A 109 -50.42 -35.95 -46.69
CA ALA A 109 -51.87 -35.91 -46.87
C ALA A 109 -52.55 -37.26 -46.57
N VAL A 110 -51.84 -38.39 -46.74
CA VAL A 110 -52.33 -39.73 -46.37
C VAL A 110 -52.10 -40.01 -44.88
N GLY A 111 -50.98 -39.56 -44.30
CA GLY A 111 -50.66 -39.73 -42.87
C GLY A 111 -51.45 -38.81 -41.92
N SER A 112 -51.71 -37.56 -42.31
CA SER A 112 -52.46 -36.59 -41.51
C SER A 112 -53.96 -36.92 -41.41
N PHE A 113 -54.52 -37.68 -42.37
CA PHE A 113 -55.86 -38.27 -42.22
C PHE A 113 -55.93 -39.28 -41.05
N PHE A 114 -54.86 -40.04 -40.79
CA PHE A 114 -54.82 -41.01 -39.69
C PHE A 114 -54.31 -40.41 -38.36
N SER A 115 -53.43 -39.40 -38.38
CA SER A 115 -52.86 -38.79 -37.16
C SER A 115 -53.86 -37.94 -36.37
N ASN A 116 -54.73 -37.19 -37.07
CA ASN A 116 -55.78 -36.37 -36.44
C ASN A 116 -56.89 -37.20 -35.77
N LEU A 117 -56.94 -38.51 -36.00
CA LEU A 117 -57.91 -39.42 -35.36
C LEU A 117 -57.39 -39.99 -34.03
N PHE A 118 -56.08 -39.90 -33.74
CA PHE A 118 -55.46 -40.51 -32.55
C PHE A 118 -54.53 -39.57 -31.73
N GLY A 119 -54.54 -38.26 -31.98
CA GLY A 119 -53.87 -37.28 -31.11
C GLY A 119 -52.33 -37.26 -31.25
N GLY A 120 -51.79 -37.54 -32.43
CA GLY A 120 -50.36 -37.39 -32.73
C GLY A 120 -50.05 -35.98 -33.22
N GLY A 121 -49.11 -35.29 -32.55
CA GLY A 121 -48.61 -33.96 -32.95
C GLY A 121 -47.95 -33.92 -34.33
N ASP A 122 -47.78 -32.71 -34.86
CA ASP A 122 -47.31 -32.44 -36.23
C ASP A 122 -46.04 -33.20 -36.61
N ILE A 123 -46.10 -33.94 -37.72
CA ILE A 123 -44.96 -34.65 -38.31
C ILE A 123 -44.29 -33.69 -39.29
N SER A 124 -43.23 -33.00 -38.85
CA SER A 124 -42.33 -32.31 -39.78
C SER A 124 -41.56 -33.36 -40.60
N LEU A 125 -41.61 -33.24 -41.93
CA LEU A 125 -40.90 -34.11 -42.88
C LEU A 125 -39.75 -33.37 -43.59
N ASP A 126 -39.33 -32.23 -43.04
CA ASP A 126 -38.22 -31.42 -43.57
C ASP A 126 -36.91 -32.24 -43.51
N ILE A 127 -36.14 -32.21 -44.61
CA ILE A 127 -34.77 -32.72 -44.59
C ILE A 127 -33.89 -31.59 -44.06
N GLU A 128 -33.43 -31.73 -42.82
CA GLU A 128 -32.48 -30.80 -42.22
C GLU A 128 -31.04 -31.26 -42.52
N GLY A 129 -30.23 -30.33 -43.01
CA GLY A 129 -28.80 -30.53 -43.26
C GLY A 129 -28.00 -29.28 -42.97
N GLY A 130 -26.67 -29.35 -43.13
CA GLY A 130 -25.75 -28.25 -42.82
C GLY A 130 -24.98 -28.42 -41.51
N SER A 131 -23.99 -27.55 -41.32
CA SER A 131 -23.05 -27.59 -40.21
C SER A 131 -22.74 -26.20 -39.68
N SER A 132 -22.59 -26.11 -38.36
CA SER A 132 -22.18 -24.90 -37.67
C SER A 132 -20.91 -25.19 -36.88
N LYS A 133 -19.77 -24.63 -37.28
CA LYS A 133 -18.47 -24.84 -36.61
C LYS A 133 -17.89 -23.51 -36.15
N THR A 134 -17.50 -23.44 -34.88
CA THR A 134 -16.61 -22.40 -34.37
C THR A 134 -15.34 -23.05 -33.84
N ASP A 135 -14.20 -22.75 -34.47
CA ASP A 135 -12.87 -23.16 -34.04
C ASP A 135 -12.08 -21.92 -33.61
N VAL A 136 -11.52 -21.93 -32.41
CA VAL A 136 -10.76 -20.80 -31.87
C VAL A 136 -9.64 -21.36 -31.03
N ALA A 137 -8.41 -20.91 -31.26
CA ALA A 137 -7.25 -21.30 -30.47
C ALA A 137 -6.44 -20.05 -30.15
N ASN A 138 -6.88 -19.31 -29.14
CA ASN A 138 -6.21 -18.07 -28.76
C ASN A 138 -4.99 -18.34 -27.89
N ARG A 139 -3.88 -17.71 -28.24
CA ARG A 139 -2.58 -18.02 -27.64
C ARG A 139 -1.83 -16.78 -27.20
N VAL A 140 -1.19 -16.86 -26.05
CA VAL A 140 -0.15 -15.93 -25.61
C VAL A 140 1.15 -16.72 -25.51
N ASN A 141 2.18 -16.32 -26.27
CA ASN A 141 3.48 -16.98 -26.24
C ASN A 141 4.57 -15.99 -25.84
N ILE A 142 5.31 -16.35 -24.80
CA ILE A 142 6.34 -15.50 -24.20
C ILE A 142 7.68 -16.22 -24.34
N ALA A 143 8.49 -15.77 -25.29
CA ALA A 143 9.87 -16.20 -25.47
C ALA A 143 10.90 -15.13 -25.07
N GLY A 144 10.46 -13.88 -24.91
CA GLY A 144 11.25 -12.75 -24.39
C GLY A 144 10.97 -12.43 -22.92
N ASN A 145 11.33 -11.21 -22.49
CA ASN A 145 11.15 -10.75 -21.12
C ASN A 145 9.90 -9.87 -20.98
N VAL A 146 8.96 -10.29 -20.14
CA VAL A 146 7.78 -9.53 -19.74
C VAL A 146 7.92 -9.21 -18.25
N GLN A 147 7.95 -7.91 -17.92
CA GLN A 147 8.16 -7.47 -16.55
C GLN A 147 7.24 -6.31 -16.18
N ALA A 148 6.44 -6.53 -15.13
CA ALA A 148 5.67 -5.51 -14.43
C ALA A 148 6.50 -4.93 -13.26
N GLY A 149 6.10 -3.77 -12.75
CA GLY A 149 6.78 -3.13 -11.61
C GLY A 149 8.27 -2.87 -11.80
N ILE A 150 8.71 -2.38 -12.97
CA ILE A 150 10.15 -2.14 -13.22
C ILE A 150 10.77 -1.07 -12.30
N GLN A 151 9.92 -0.30 -11.63
CA GLN A 151 10.26 0.70 -10.62
C GLN A 151 9.81 0.24 -9.21
N ASN A 152 9.71 -1.06 -8.97
CA ASN A 152 9.36 -1.60 -7.65
C ASN A 152 10.38 -1.21 -6.58
N LYS A 153 11.64 -0.90 -6.92
CA LYS A 153 12.65 -0.42 -5.97
C LYS A 153 13.11 0.99 -6.32
N GLN A 154 12.84 1.93 -5.44
CA GLN A 154 13.28 3.31 -5.50
C GLN A 154 14.26 3.59 -4.37
N ILE A 155 15.51 3.84 -4.72
CA ILE A 155 16.61 4.07 -3.77
C ILE A 155 17.24 5.43 -4.04
N LEU A 156 17.33 6.25 -3.00
CA LEU A 156 18.14 7.46 -2.96
C LEU A 156 19.14 7.34 -1.82
N ARG A 157 20.42 7.43 -2.12
CA ARG A 157 21.49 7.50 -1.12
C ARG A 157 22.36 8.71 -1.39
N VAL A 158 22.47 9.59 -0.40
CA VAL A 158 23.21 10.86 -0.50
C VAL A 158 24.11 11.10 0.71
N GLU A 159 25.27 11.71 0.48
CA GLU A 159 26.24 12.09 1.50
C GLU A 159 26.87 13.45 1.16
N ASP A 160 27.70 13.99 2.05
CA ASP A 160 28.50 15.17 1.75
C ASP A 160 29.86 14.77 1.17
N ASN A 161 30.32 15.48 0.14
CA ASN A 161 31.72 15.49 -0.24
C ASN A 161 32.58 16.16 0.85
N SER A 162 33.90 15.96 0.77
CA SER A 162 34.85 16.64 1.67
C SER A 162 34.77 18.17 1.57
N ASP A 163 34.37 18.71 0.42
CA ASP A 163 34.17 20.15 0.19
C ASP A 163 32.80 20.67 0.66
N GLY A 164 31.96 19.81 1.26
CA GLY A 164 30.62 20.14 1.74
C GLY A 164 29.55 20.22 0.65
N SER A 165 29.88 19.97 -0.62
CA SER A 165 28.88 19.79 -1.68
C SER A 165 28.15 18.45 -1.53
N LEU A 166 26.91 18.38 -2.03
CA LEU A 166 26.12 17.16 -1.97
C LEU A 166 26.63 16.12 -2.99
N LYS A 167 26.81 14.88 -2.54
CA LYS A 167 27.19 13.73 -3.37
C LYS A 167 26.05 12.73 -3.42
N VAL A 168 25.66 12.32 -4.62
CA VAL A 168 24.71 11.22 -4.84
C VAL A 168 25.49 9.92 -4.97
N LEU A 169 25.25 9.00 -4.05
CA LEU A 169 25.82 7.65 -4.07
C LEU A 169 24.99 6.70 -4.93
N GLU A 170 23.67 6.81 -4.84
CA GLU A 170 22.72 5.99 -5.57
C GLU A 170 21.43 6.78 -5.80
N GLN A 171 20.87 6.70 -7.01
CA GLN A 171 19.58 7.30 -7.33
C GLN A 171 18.87 6.44 -8.37
N SER A 172 17.69 5.96 -8.02
CA SER A 172 16.78 5.30 -8.95
C SER A 172 16.06 6.31 -9.85
N GLU A 173 15.67 5.87 -11.04
CA GLU A 173 15.02 6.71 -12.07
C GLU A 173 13.71 7.36 -11.59
N GLY A 174 12.96 6.70 -10.69
CA GLY A 174 11.69 7.20 -10.15
C GLY A 174 11.83 8.18 -9.00
N ILE A 175 13.07 8.60 -8.65
CA ILE A 175 13.31 9.61 -7.61
C ILE A 175 13.84 10.89 -8.24
N THR A 176 13.20 12.00 -7.90
CA THR A 176 13.69 13.35 -8.15
C THR A 176 13.81 14.10 -6.83
N PHE A 177 14.82 14.96 -6.73
CA PHE A 177 15.05 15.78 -5.55
C PHE A 177 15.76 17.08 -5.93
N ARG A 178 15.71 18.07 -5.03
CA ARG A 178 16.42 19.36 -5.18
C ARG A 178 17.14 19.73 -3.89
N GLU A 179 18.33 20.31 -4.02
CA GLU A 179 18.96 21.03 -2.92
C GLU A 179 18.36 22.45 -2.88
N THR A 180 17.76 22.80 -1.75
CA THR A 180 17.16 24.12 -1.53
C THR A 180 17.62 24.68 -0.19
N THR A 181 17.15 25.88 0.11
CA THR A 181 17.44 26.61 1.34
C THR A 181 16.12 26.95 2.03
N MET A 182 16.07 26.76 3.35
CA MET A 182 14.93 27.07 4.20
C MET A 182 15.34 28.03 5.30
N ASP A 183 14.58 29.11 5.50
CA ASP A 183 14.68 29.94 6.69
C ASP A 183 13.71 29.41 7.75
N LEU A 184 14.25 28.84 8.82
CA LEU A 184 13.48 28.21 9.90
C LEU A 184 12.59 29.24 10.62
N VAL A 185 13.08 30.46 10.86
CA VAL A 185 12.31 31.49 11.59
C VAL A 185 11.13 31.95 10.74
N ALA A 186 11.39 32.27 9.47
CA ALA A 186 10.34 32.67 8.55
C ALA A 186 9.32 31.55 8.30
N ASN A 187 9.77 30.30 8.23
CA ASN A 187 8.89 29.14 8.06
C ASN A 187 7.99 28.93 9.29
N LEU A 188 8.55 28.96 10.50
CA LEU A 188 7.76 28.87 11.74
C LEU A 188 6.70 29.97 11.83
N GLN A 189 7.05 31.21 11.48
CA GLN A 189 6.08 32.31 11.46
C GLN A 189 4.97 32.09 10.42
N SER A 190 5.31 31.55 9.25
CA SER A 190 4.35 31.16 8.21
C SER A 190 3.42 30.05 8.68
N GLU A 191 3.96 29.03 9.37
CA GLU A 191 3.18 27.94 9.99
C GLU A 191 2.21 28.50 11.04
N ILE A 192 2.67 29.35 11.97
CA ILE A 192 1.81 29.99 12.99
C ILE A 192 0.65 30.75 12.31
N ASN A 193 0.94 31.51 11.26
CA ASN A 193 -0.08 32.26 10.52
C ASN A 193 -1.06 31.34 9.78
N ALA A 194 -0.60 30.20 9.27
CA ALA A 194 -1.45 29.19 8.64
C ALA A 194 -2.38 28.53 9.67
N TYR A 195 -1.84 28.07 10.80
CA TYR A 195 -2.64 27.48 11.88
C TYR A 195 -3.62 28.48 12.48
N THR A 196 -3.24 29.76 12.64
CA THR A 196 -4.15 30.80 13.14
C THR A 196 -5.36 31.00 12.20
N ARG A 197 -5.16 30.91 10.88
CA ARG A 197 -6.26 30.98 9.90
C ARG A 197 -7.14 29.72 9.95
N ALA A 198 -6.52 28.53 9.99
CA ALA A 198 -7.26 27.28 10.12
C ALA A 198 -8.09 27.24 11.40
N ARG A 199 -7.51 27.67 12.53
CA ARG A 199 -8.19 27.81 13.82
C ARG A 199 -9.49 28.60 13.69
N GLN A 200 -9.48 29.74 13.01
CA GLN A 200 -10.66 30.57 12.80
C GLN A 200 -11.75 29.85 12.00
N GLN A 201 -11.38 29.09 10.98
CA GLN A 201 -12.32 28.32 10.16
C GLN A 201 -12.98 27.18 10.95
N TYR A 202 -12.18 26.35 11.63
CA TYR A 202 -12.71 25.25 12.45
C TYR A 202 -13.51 25.76 13.65
N ALA A 203 -13.10 26.87 14.27
CA ALA A 203 -13.85 27.50 15.35
C ALA A 203 -15.22 28.04 14.88
N ALA A 204 -15.28 28.64 13.69
CA ALA A 204 -16.55 29.09 13.09
C ALA A 204 -17.50 27.92 12.78
N ALA A 205 -16.95 26.73 12.52
CA ALA A 205 -17.72 25.49 12.34
C ALA A 205 -18.10 24.79 13.66
N GLY A 206 -17.60 25.26 14.81
CA GLY A 206 -17.79 24.59 16.09
C GLY A 206 -17.08 23.24 16.21
N ASP A 207 -16.03 23.00 15.41
CA ASP A 207 -15.31 21.72 15.37
C ASP A 207 -14.32 21.59 16.56
N ALA A 208 -14.31 20.42 17.18
CA ALA A 208 -13.38 20.05 18.24
C ALA A 208 -11.90 20.07 17.81
N PHE A 209 -11.64 19.99 16.50
CA PHE A 209 -10.30 20.02 15.92
C PHE A 209 -9.49 21.29 16.27
N VAL A 210 -10.15 22.35 16.74
CA VAL A 210 -9.51 23.57 17.26
C VAL A 210 -8.52 23.25 18.38
N ALA A 211 -8.76 22.22 19.20
CA ALA A 211 -7.87 21.84 20.31
C ALA A 211 -6.46 21.46 19.83
N GLN A 212 -6.39 20.65 18.76
CA GLN A 212 -5.16 20.21 18.13
C GLN A 212 -4.40 21.40 17.54
N ILE A 213 -5.14 22.32 16.89
CA ILE A 213 -4.57 23.53 16.30
C ILE A 213 -3.98 24.44 17.39
N ASP A 214 -4.67 24.61 18.52
CA ASP A 214 -4.22 25.44 19.64
C ASP A 214 -2.97 24.88 20.32
N ALA A 215 -2.88 23.55 20.47
CA ALA A 215 -1.68 22.88 20.96
C ALA A 215 -0.48 23.14 20.03
N GLU A 216 -0.67 23.03 18.71
CA GLU A 216 0.41 23.26 17.74
C GLU A 216 0.84 24.73 17.66
N ILE A 217 -0.09 25.69 17.70
CA ILE A 217 0.24 27.12 17.76
C ILE A 217 1.12 27.40 18.98
N SER A 218 0.73 26.86 20.15
CA SER A 218 1.48 27.03 21.39
C SER A 218 2.90 26.45 21.28
N ARG A 219 3.03 25.25 20.72
CA ARG A 219 4.33 24.61 20.49
C ARG A 219 5.21 25.41 19.53
N LEU A 220 4.66 25.85 18.39
CA LEU A 220 5.38 26.67 17.41
C LEU A 220 5.82 28.01 17.98
N GLN A 221 5.01 28.64 18.83
CA GLN A 221 5.39 29.88 19.53
C GLN A 221 6.54 29.66 20.51
N GLN A 222 6.57 28.53 21.23
CA GLN A 222 7.70 28.16 22.10
C GLN A 222 8.97 27.90 21.27
N GLU A 223 8.85 27.20 20.14
CA GLU A 223 9.96 26.96 19.23
C GLU A 223 10.51 28.28 18.65
N LEU A 224 9.63 29.21 18.26
CA LEU A 224 10.03 30.54 17.80
C LEU A 224 10.72 31.35 18.90
N ALA A 225 10.22 31.29 20.14
CA ALA A 225 10.82 31.96 21.28
C ALA A 225 12.23 31.43 21.60
N ALA A 226 12.50 30.14 21.35
CA ALA A 226 13.82 29.53 21.53
C ALA A 226 14.89 30.13 20.59
N PHE A 227 14.50 30.78 19.50
CA PHE A 227 15.43 31.55 18.65
C PHE A 227 15.84 32.90 19.24
N GLY A 228 15.32 33.31 20.40
CA GLY A 228 15.82 34.47 21.14
C GLY A 228 15.73 35.80 20.38
N GLY A 229 14.76 35.94 19.47
CA GLY A 229 14.58 37.15 18.65
C GLY A 229 15.45 37.22 17.40
N VAL A 230 16.16 36.14 17.04
CA VAL A 230 16.82 36.02 15.72
C VAL A 230 15.76 36.09 14.62
N SER A 231 15.98 36.94 13.61
CA SER A 231 15.01 37.20 12.54
C SER A 231 15.07 36.22 11.37
N SER A 232 16.18 35.48 11.21
CA SER A 232 16.37 34.48 10.15
C SER A 232 17.40 33.45 10.59
N LYS A 233 17.11 32.16 10.36
CA LYS A 233 18.09 31.07 10.50
C LYS A 233 17.98 30.14 9.31
N THR A 234 18.98 30.22 8.44
CA THR A 234 18.98 29.53 7.16
C THR A 234 19.65 28.17 7.24
N VAL A 235 18.97 27.14 6.74
CA VAL A 235 19.50 25.77 6.62
C VAL A 235 19.36 25.27 5.18
N LYS A 236 20.24 24.35 4.78
CA LYS A 236 20.14 23.64 3.51
C LYS A 236 19.23 22.43 3.66
N VAL A 237 18.48 22.13 2.61
CA VAL A 237 17.48 21.05 2.59
C VAL A 237 17.63 20.22 1.32
N ILE A 238 17.60 18.91 1.46
CA ILE A 238 17.41 17.95 0.37
C ILE A 238 15.91 17.68 0.32
N ALA A 239 15.21 18.31 -0.62
CA ALA A 239 13.77 18.12 -0.81
C ALA A 239 13.52 17.06 -1.87
N VAL A 240 13.07 15.88 -1.42
CA VAL A 240 12.69 14.75 -2.26
C VAL A 240 11.23 14.94 -2.70
N ASP A 241 11.03 14.91 -4.01
CA ASP A 241 9.72 14.98 -4.64
C ASP A 241 8.92 13.68 -4.40
N PRO A 242 7.62 13.63 -4.74
CA PRO A 242 6.82 12.43 -4.54
C PRO A 242 7.45 11.18 -5.18
N VAL A 243 7.51 10.08 -4.42
CA VAL A 243 8.08 8.79 -4.85
C VAL A 243 6.99 7.73 -4.85
N TYR A 244 6.90 6.99 -5.96
CA TYR A 244 5.98 5.88 -6.14
C TYR A 244 6.77 4.59 -6.44
N ALA A 245 6.40 3.50 -5.78
CA ALA A 245 6.93 2.17 -6.10
C ALA A 245 5.79 1.15 -6.07
N SER A 246 5.77 0.22 -7.03
CA SER A 246 4.75 -0.84 -7.11
C SER A 246 5.36 -2.10 -7.71
N GLY A 247 4.91 -3.26 -7.25
CA GLY A 247 5.29 -4.56 -7.81
C GLY A 247 4.70 -4.83 -9.19
N GLY A 248 3.54 -4.24 -9.49
CA GLY A 248 2.79 -4.42 -10.74
C GLY A 248 2.36 -5.87 -11.01
N ASP A 249 1.28 -6.05 -11.77
CA ASP A 249 0.79 -7.39 -12.14
C ASP A 249 1.06 -7.74 -13.60
N VAL A 250 1.23 -9.03 -13.87
CA VAL A 250 1.16 -9.56 -15.25
C VAL A 250 -0.14 -10.33 -15.40
N ASN A 251 -1.06 -9.79 -16.19
CA ASN A 251 -2.36 -10.39 -16.42
C ASN A 251 -2.43 -11.00 -17.82
N VAL A 252 -2.79 -12.28 -17.88
CA VAL A 252 -2.90 -13.02 -19.13
C VAL A 252 -4.31 -13.55 -19.31
N LYS A 253 -4.89 -13.36 -20.50
CA LYS A 253 -6.15 -13.98 -20.91
C LYS A 253 -5.95 -14.69 -22.24
N ALA A 254 -6.15 -16.01 -22.29
CA ALA A 254 -6.00 -16.83 -23.49
C ALA A 254 -6.57 -18.24 -23.28
N ASP A 255 -6.71 -19.02 -24.36
CA ASP A 255 -6.97 -20.46 -24.25
C ASP A 255 -5.69 -21.23 -23.85
N VAL A 256 -4.53 -20.76 -24.33
CA VAL A 256 -3.23 -21.34 -24.03
C VAL A 256 -2.20 -20.23 -23.78
N LEU A 257 -1.48 -20.33 -22.66
CA LEU A 257 -0.29 -19.54 -22.35
C LEU A 257 0.95 -20.45 -22.40
N THR A 258 1.96 -20.05 -23.18
CA THR A 258 3.28 -20.69 -23.20
C THR A 258 4.39 -19.71 -22.82
N VAL A 259 5.34 -20.19 -22.02
CA VAL A 259 6.56 -19.49 -21.63
C VAL A 259 7.74 -20.35 -22.07
N ALA A 260 8.42 -19.94 -23.15
CA ALA A 260 9.55 -20.68 -23.71
C ALA A 260 10.74 -20.69 -22.74
N ALA A 261 11.74 -21.54 -22.98
CA ALA A 261 12.92 -21.66 -22.10
C ALA A 261 13.67 -20.33 -21.88
N THR A 262 13.69 -19.44 -22.88
CA THR A 262 14.27 -18.08 -22.80
C THR A 262 13.28 -17.05 -22.26
N GLY A 263 12.00 -17.40 -22.19
CA GLY A 263 10.92 -16.55 -21.74
C GLY A 263 10.96 -16.30 -20.25
N LYS A 264 10.77 -15.04 -19.86
CA LYS A 264 10.68 -14.63 -18.46
C LYS A 264 9.43 -13.80 -18.24
N VAL A 265 8.65 -14.18 -17.24
CA VAL A 265 7.51 -13.41 -16.73
C VAL A 265 7.84 -13.00 -15.30
N ASN A 266 7.90 -11.70 -15.05
CA ASN A 266 8.35 -11.14 -13.78
C ASN A 266 7.36 -10.12 -13.23
N ALA A 267 6.70 -10.49 -12.13
CA ALA A 267 5.87 -9.61 -11.31
C ALA A 267 6.42 -9.69 -9.86
N PRO A 268 7.36 -8.82 -9.46
CA PRO A 268 7.92 -8.81 -8.11
C PRO A 268 6.91 -8.24 -7.10
N GLY A 269 6.93 -8.72 -5.85
CA GLY A 269 6.09 -8.19 -4.75
C GLY A 269 6.88 -7.42 -3.67
N ASP A 270 8.20 -7.30 -3.82
CA ASP A 270 9.10 -6.67 -2.84
C ASP A 270 9.33 -5.18 -3.14
N ALA A 271 8.23 -4.43 -3.27
CA ALA A 271 8.32 -2.99 -3.52
C ALA A 271 9.06 -2.27 -2.37
N LEU A 272 10.01 -1.41 -2.69
CA LEU A 272 10.89 -0.73 -1.74
C LEU A 272 11.01 0.75 -2.10
N ILE A 273 10.79 1.62 -1.13
CA ILE A 273 11.26 3.00 -1.17
C ILE A 273 12.30 3.15 -0.06
N ASN A 274 13.54 3.45 -0.40
CA ASN A 274 14.64 3.66 0.55
C ASN A 274 15.31 5.00 0.31
N ILE A 275 15.11 5.94 1.21
CA ILE A 275 15.74 7.27 1.19
C ILE A 275 16.72 7.33 2.35
N ASP A 276 18.00 7.40 2.03
CA ASP A 276 19.11 7.42 2.97
C ASP A 276 19.95 8.67 2.76
N SER A 277 19.99 9.55 3.77
CA SER A 277 20.86 10.71 3.78
C SER A 277 21.83 10.63 4.95
N SER A 278 23.12 10.79 4.68
CA SER A 278 24.13 11.06 5.70
C SER A 278 24.73 12.46 5.52
N SER A 279 23.96 13.38 4.93
CA SER A 279 24.36 14.77 4.68
C SER A 279 23.99 15.66 5.87
N ASN A 280 24.77 16.72 6.12
CA ASN A 280 24.50 17.76 7.10
C ASN A 280 23.28 18.66 6.79
N ARG A 281 22.54 18.32 5.73
CA ARG A 281 21.35 19.02 5.26
C ARG A 281 20.10 18.39 5.85
N TYR A 282 19.09 19.22 6.08
CA TYR A 282 17.76 18.75 6.41
C TYR A 282 17.24 17.84 5.30
N LEU A 283 16.61 16.74 5.66
CA LEU A 283 15.97 15.86 4.69
C LEU A 283 14.48 16.18 4.71
N GLN A 284 13.92 16.58 3.58
CA GLN A 284 12.48 16.79 3.43
C GLN A 284 11.95 15.78 2.43
N VAL A 285 10.97 14.98 2.83
CA VAL A 285 10.27 14.05 1.95
C VAL A 285 8.82 14.51 1.74
N SER A 286 8.35 14.36 0.51
CA SER A 286 6.96 14.62 0.11
C SER A 286 6.14 13.33 0.23
N LYS A 287 5.19 13.08 -0.68
CA LYS A 287 4.42 11.83 -0.70
C LYS A 287 5.32 10.63 -1.04
N LEU A 288 5.30 9.60 -0.22
CA LEU A 288 5.92 8.29 -0.49
C LEU A 288 4.82 7.25 -0.53
N GLU A 289 4.68 6.52 -1.63
CA GLU A 289 3.54 5.62 -1.84
C GLU A 289 3.96 4.27 -2.41
N ILE A 290 3.62 3.22 -1.67
CA ILE A 290 3.47 1.87 -2.17
C ILE A 290 1.98 1.54 -2.07
N PRO A 291 1.29 1.30 -3.20
CA PRO A 291 -0.15 1.05 -3.19
C PRO A 291 -0.50 -0.23 -2.44
N GLU A 292 -1.73 -0.30 -1.91
CA GLU A 292 -2.24 -1.47 -1.19
C GLU A 292 -2.29 -2.72 -2.06
N ASP A 293 -2.72 -2.58 -3.33
CA ASP A 293 -2.52 -3.59 -4.35
C ASP A 293 -1.03 -3.61 -4.70
N GLN A 294 -0.24 -4.32 -3.89
CA GLN A 294 1.23 -4.38 -3.94
C GLN A 294 1.76 -4.84 -5.30
N GLY A 295 0.88 -5.42 -6.12
CA GLY A 295 1.21 -6.14 -7.33
C GLY A 295 1.99 -7.41 -7.01
N GLY A 296 2.72 -7.90 -7.99
CA GLY A 296 3.49 -9.13 -7.87
C GLY A 296 2.67 -10.38 -8.21
N HIS A 297 1.45 -10.23 -8.72
CA HIS A 297 0.66 -11.35 -9.17
C HIS A 297 0.91 -11.63 -10.65
N VAL A 298 0.93 -12.92 -10.98
CA VAL A 298 0.72 -13.35 -12.35
C VAL A 298 -0.63 -14.03 -12.39
N THR A 299 -1.53 -13.52 -13.24
CA THR A 299 -2.86 -14.10 -13.39
C THR A 299 -3.02 -14.70 -14.78
N PHE A 300 -3.66 -15.86 -14.84
CA PHE A 300 -4.09 -16.50 -16.08
C PHE A 300 -5.59 -16.75 -16.01
N ASN A 301 -6.34 -16.09 -16.89
CA ASN A 301 -7.81 -16.09 -16.91
C ASN A 301 -8.40 -15.75 -15.53
N ASN A 302 -7.93 -14.63 -14.95
CA ASN A 302 -8.32 -14.10 -13.63
C ASN A 302 -7.97 -14.98 -12.43
N ALA A 303 -7.22 -16.07 -12.63
CA ALA A 303 -6.75 -16.92 -11.55
C ALA A 303 -5.24 -16.72 -11.35
N SER A 304 -4.83 -16.53 -10.09
CA SER A 304 -3.41 -16.44 -9.74
C SER A 304 -2.68 -17.74 -10.07
N VAL A 305 -1.48 -17.62 -10.64
CA VAL A 305 -0.56 -18.73 -10.95
C VAL A 305 0.81 -18.41 -10.38
N THR A 306 1.43 -19.37 -9.70
CA THR A 306 2.77 -19.19 -9.09
C THR A 306 3.81 -20.09 -9.73
N THR A 307 3.37 -21.12 -10.47
CA THR A 307 4.24 -22.07 -11.17
C THR A 307 3.79 -22.29 -12.62
N LEU A 308 4.70 -22.77 -13.48
CA LEU A 308 4.34 -23.21 -14.84
C LEU A 308 3.39 -24.43 -14.85
N ALA A 309 3.37 -25.22 -13.77
CA ALA A 309 2.44 -26.34 -13.62
C ALA A 309 0.99 -25.85 -13.47
N ASP A 310 0.76 -24.75 -12.74
CA ASP A 310 -0.56 -24.13 -12.61
C ASP A 310 -1.08 -23.67 -13.98
N ILE A 311 -0.21 -23.10 -14.80
CA ILE A 311 -0.54 -22.68 -16.18
C ILE A 311 -0.86 -23.91 -17.04
N THR A 312 -0.03 -24.96 -16.98
CA THR A 312 -0.24 -26.20 -17.73
C THR A 312 -1.59 -26.85 -17.40
N GLN A 313 -1.97 -26.88 -16.12
CA GLN A 313 -3.26 -27.42 -15.69
C GLN A 313 -4.45 -26.63 -16.25
N ARG A 314 -4.28 -25.31 -16.39
CA ARG A 314 -5.32 -24.37 -16.86
C ARG A 314 -5.38 -24.23 -18.38
N ASN A 315 -4.28 -24.52 -19.07
CA ASN A 315 -4.23 -24.49 -20.53
C ASN A 315 -5.27 -25.46 -21.11
N ARG A 316 -5.92 -25.04 -22.19
CA ARG A 316 -6.83 -25.92 -22.92
C ARG A 316 -6.11 -27.20 -23.35
N GLY A 317 -6.73 -28.35 -23.09
CA GLY A 317 -6.12 -29.66 -23.39
C GLY A 317 -4.89 -29.99 -22.53
N GLN A 318 -4.66 -29.23 -21.46
CA GLN A 318 -3.49 -29.34 -20.58
C GLN A 318 -2.15 -29.24 -21.35
N GLU A 319 -2.12 -28.41 -22.40
CA GLU A 319 -0.91 -28.13 -23.16
C GLU A 319 0.20 -27.59 -22.23
N SER A 320 1.43 -28.07 -22.41
CA SER A 320 2.58 -27.66 -21.60
C SER A 320 2.80 -26.14 -21.66
N ALA A 321 2.93 -25.51 -20.50
CA ALA A 321 3.27 -24.10 -20.38
C ALA A 321 4.75 -23.81 -20.73
N GLY A 322 5.57 -24.83 -21.01
CA GLY A 322 6.98 -24.69 -21.35
C GLY A 322 7.92 -24.79 -20.14
N SER A 323 9.11 -24.18 -20.25
CA SER A 323 10.20 -24.31 -19.26
C SER A 323 10.90 -22.98 -18.96
N GLY A 324 10.21 -21.86 -19.18
CA GLY A 324 10.73 -20.53 -18.88
C GLY A 324 10.75 -20.21 -17.38
N THR A 325 10.91 -18.92 -17.07
CA THR A 325 10.95 -18.44 -15.69
C THR A 325 9.69 -17.66 -15.35
N LEU A 326 9.09 -17.98 -14.20
CA LEU A 326 7.97 -17.25 -13.60
C LEU A 326 8.40 -16.73 -12.22
N VAL A 327 8.36 -15.41 -12.03
CA VAL A 327 8.62 -14.74 -10.75
C VAL A 327 7.34 -14.06 -10.30
N THR A 328 6.90 -14.38 -9.08
CA THR A 328 5.71 -13.80 -8.43
C THR A 328 6.06 -13.27 -7.04
N GLY A 329 5.24 -12.38 -6.53
CA GLY A 329 5.36 -11.72 -5.24
C GLY A 329 5.30 -12.67 -4.05
N THR A 330 4.69 -13.85 -4.19
CA THR A 330 4.64 -14.90 -3.16
C THR A 330 6.04 -15.36 -2.73
N ALA A 331 7.05 -15.24 -3.62
CA ALA A 331 8.44 -15.60 -3.34
C ALA A 331 9.30 -14.41 -2.88
N SER A 332 8.72 -13.23 -2.69
CA SER A 332 9.43 -11.98 -2.41
C SER A 332 9.11 -11.42 -1.01
N GLY A 333 9.98 -10.55 -0.49
CA GLY A 333 9.76 -9.93 0.82
C GLY A 333 8.57 -8.97 0.83
N LYS A 334 8.05 -8.64 2.03
CA LYS A 334 7.01 -7.61 2.17
C LYS A 334 7.50 -6.24 1.69
N PRO A 335 6.62 -5.39 1.16
CA PRO A 335 7.02 -4.05 0.76
C PRO A 335 7.45 -3.21 1.96
N ALA A 336 8.37 -2.28 1.72
CA ALA A 336 8.93 -1.44 2.77
C ALA A 336 9.17 0.00 2.31
N ILE A 337 8.91 0.95 3.20
CA ILE A 337 9.38 2.32 3.09
C ILE A 337 10.36 2.57 4.23
N SER A 338 11.57 3.01 3.89
CA SER A 338 12.61 3.40 4.84
C SER A 338 13.06 4.82 4.51
N VAL A 339 12.99 5.71 5.49
CA VAL A 339 13.55 7.07 5.40
C VAL A 339 14.50 7.26 6.57
N THR A 340 15.78 7.44 6.27
CA THR A 340 16.83 7.55 7.28
C THR A 340 17.67 8.81 7.07
N GLN A 341 17.72 9.66 8.10
CA GLN A 341 18.72 10.71 8.27
C GLN A 341 19.79 10.21 9.25
N ARG A 342 20.95 9.85 8.71
CA ARG A 342 22.10 9.25 9.39
C ARG A 342 23.12 10.26 9.86
N TYR A 343 23.02 11.53 9.46
CA TYR A 343 24.02 12.53 9.82
C TYR A 343 24.11 12.73 11.33
N GLN A 344 25.35 12.90 11.78
CA GLN A 344 25.72 13.09 13.17
C GLN A 344 26.66 14.28 13.26
N ALA A 345 26.21 15.34 13.93
CA ALA A 345 26.89 16.63 13.94
C ALA A 345 28.24 16.58 14.67
N LEU A 346 28.43 15.63 15.58
CA LEU A 346 29.63 15.54 16.41
C LEU A 346 30.85 14.97 15.68
N ASN A 347 30.65 14.41 14.48
CA ASN A 347 31.74 14.14 13.53
C ASN A 347 32.55 15.41 13.18
N THR A 348 31.98 16.61 13.37
CA THR A 348 32.63 17.90 13.07
C THR A 348 33.53 18.43 14.19
N GLY A 349 33.34 17.94 15.44
CA GLY A 349 34.09 18.43 16.61
C GLY A 349 33.62 19.75 17.19
N ASP A 350 32.54 20.33 16.68
CA ASP A 350 31.85 21.46 17.31
C ASP A 350 30.80 20.93 18.30
N PRO A 351 30.94 21.20 19.61
CA PRO A 351 29.97 20.77 20.62
C PRO A 351 28.60 21.44 20.51
N ASN A 352 28.46 22.47 19.67
CA ASN A 352 27.20 23.18 19.40
C ASN A 352 26.60 22.85 18.03
N ALA A 353 27.22 21.97 17.24
CA ALA A 353 26.69 21.60 15.94
C ALA A 353 25.35 20.88 16.11
N GLN A 354 24.32 21.39 15.42
CA GLN A 354 22.97 20.83 15.46
C GLN A 354 22.81 19.84 14.29
N SER A 355 22.40 18.62 14.60
CA SER A 355 22.06 17.63 13.57
C SER A 355 20.81 18.05 12.80
N PRO A 356 20.77 17.81 11.48
CA PRO A 356 19.67 18.21 10.63
C PRO A 356 18.41 17.39 10.97
N ASP A 357 17.25 18.03 10.86
CA ASP A 357 15.97 17.36 11.11
C ASP A 357 15.44 16.68 9.84
N LEU A 358 14.57 15.69 10.04
CA LEU A 358 13.83 14.99 9.00
C LEU A 358 12.40 15.55 8.95
N LEU A 359 12.02 16.15 7.82
CA LEU A 359 10.70 16.72 7.58
C LEU A 359 9.88 15.79 6.68
N ILE A 360 8.70 15.40 7.14
CA ILE A 360 7.70 14.68 6.34
C ILE A 360 6.60 15.68 5.99
N THR A 361 6.48 16.01 4.70
CA THR A 361 5.58 17.08 4.20
C THR A 361 4.48 16.55 3.28
N GLY A 362 4.42 15.24 3.07
CA GLY A 362 3.31 14.55 2.41
C GLY A 362 3.08 13.16 3.00
N ASP A 363 2.03 12.50 2.53
CA ASP A 363 1.63 11.17 3.01
C ASP A 363 2.72 10.10 2.78
N VAL A 364 2.95 9.25 3.78
CA VAL A 364 3.79 8.05 3.69
C VAL A 364 2.88 6.83 3.80
N LEU A 365 2.63 6.17 2.67
CA LEU A 365 1.61 5.12 2.52
C LEU A 365 2.26 3.80 2.11
N ASN A 366 2.09 2.77 2.93
CA ASN A 366 2.49 1.39 2.65
C ASN A 366 1.59 0.43 3.43
N LEU A 367 0.28 0.46 3.16
CA LEU A 367 -0.76 -0.19 3.97
C LEU A 367 -0.53 -1.70 4.18
N GLY A 368 0.08 -2.39 3.21
CA GLY A 368 0.38 -3.81 3.33
C GLY A 368 1.85 -4.13 3.68
N GLY A 369 2.62 -3.13 4.11
CA GLY A 369 4.04 -3.28 4.41
C GLY A 369 4.54 -2.42 5.57
N ASN A 370 5.85 -2.43 5.76
CA ASN A 370 6.48 -1.76 6.90
C ASN A 370 6.90 -0.34 6.54
N ILE A 371 6.78 0.59 7.50
CA ILE A 371 7.33 1.94 7.42
C ILE A 371 8.33 2.13 8.56
N THR A 372 9.56 2.48 8.19
CA THR A 372 10.63 2.86 9.13
C THR A 372 11.06 4.28 8.83
N ILE A 373 10.99 5.15 9.83
CA ILE A 373 11.45 6.54 9.76
C ILE A 373 12.45 6.74 10.88
N GLU A 374 13.66 7.17 10.54
CA GLU A 374 14.73 7.35 11.50
C GLU A 374 15.47 8.65 11.25
N SER A 375 15.60 9.47 12.29
CA SER A 375 16.58 10.54 12.37
C SER A 375 17.51 10.24 13.53
N LYS A 376 18.78 9.95 13.26
CA LYS A 376 19.73 9.43 14.25
C LYS A 376 19.98 10.40 15.40
N GLU A 377 20.15 11.69 15.09
CA GLU A 377 20.38 12.75 16.10
C GLU A 377 19.44 13.95 15.97
N GLY A 378 18.82 14.18 14.81
CA GLY A 378 17.85 15.25 14.61
C GLY A 378 16.45 14.87 15.07
N SER A 379 15.52 15.82 14.98
CA SER A 379 14.10 15.59 15.18
C SER A 379 13.44 14.97 13.94
N VAL A 380 12.30 14.30 14.13
CA VAL A 380 11.40 13.90 13.05
C VAL A 380 10.14 14.75 13.14
N LEU A 381 9.87 15.52 12.08
CA LEU A 381 8.82 16.52 12.02
C LEU A 381 7.82 16.15 10.92
N VAL A 382 6.66 15.65 11.29
CA VAL A 382 5.54 15.41 10.39
C VAL A 382 4.73 16.70 10.30
N LYS A 383 4.85 17.37 9.16
CA LYS A 383 4.30 18.69 8.89
C LYS A 383 3.12 18.58 7.93
N ASN A 384 2.28 19.61 7.93
CA ASN A 384 1.14 19.69 7.02
C ASN A 384 1.60 20.21 5.65
N GLY A 385 1.19 19.52 4.58
CA GLY A 385 1.32 20.07 3.23
C GLY A 385 0.38 21.27 3.10
N GLN A 386 0.90 22.45 2.76
CA GLN A 386 0.03 23.63 2.61
C GLN A 386 -1.01 23.39 1.50
N GLN A 387 -2.28 23.23 1.85
CA GLN A 387 -3.38 23.38 0.91
C GLN A 387 -3.85 24.84 0.91
N GLY A 388 -3.92 25.44 -0.28
CA GLY A 388 -4.28 26.85 -0.48
C GLY A 388 -5.71 27.26 -0.07
N ASN A 389 -6.50 26.37 0.56
CA ASN A 389 -7.90 26.59 0.92
C ASN A 389 -8.17 26.69 2.43
N GLY A 390 -7.14 26.66 3.29
CA GLY A 390 -7.28 26.77 4.74
C GLY A 390 -7.68 25.47 5.46
N THR A 391 -8.04 24.41 4.73
CA THR A 391 -8.20 23.05 5.26
C THR A 391 -6.83 22.43 5.57
N MET A 392 -6.71 21.82 6.75
CA MET A 392 -5.48 21.17 7.20
C MET A 392 -5.44 19.72 6.72
N ALA A 393 -5.01 19.49 5.48
CA ALA A 393 -4.66 18.15 5.02
C ALA A 393 -3.26 17.80 5.57
N GLY A 394 -3.21 17.26 6.78
CA GLY A 394 -1.95 16.86 7.37
C GLY A 394 -1.37 15.60 6.74
N SER A 395 -0.06 15.45 6.83
CA SER A 395 0.63 14.27 6.31
C SER A 395 0.24 13.03 7.13
N ARG A 396 -0.21 11.97 6.46
CA ARG A 396 -0.56 10.69 7.08
C ARG A 396 0.61 9.72 6.97
N ILE A 397 0.80 8.90 8.00
CA ILE A 397 1.75 7.78 7.97
C ILE A 397 0.93 6.52 8.22
N LEU A 398 0.71 5.74 7.16
CA LEU A 398 -0.18 4.58 7.18
C LEU A 398 0.55 3.37 6.61
N GLY A 399 0.82 2.39 7.47
CA GLY A 399 1.41 1.12 7.08
C GLY A 399 0.94 -0.02 7.96
N GLN A 400 1.20 -1.26 7.53
CA GLN A 400 0.93 -2.44 8.35
C GLN A 400 1.72 -2.37 9.66
N THR A 401 2.97 -1.91 9.59
CA THR A 401 3.76 -1.56 10.78
C THR A 401 4.38 -0.18 10.61
N VAL A 402 4.48 0.57 11.70
CA VAL A 402 5.11 1.89 11.72
C VAL A 402 6.13 1.95 12.86
N SER A 403 7.39 2.23 12.53
CA SER A 403 8.49 2.43 13.46
C SER A 403 9.12 3.79 13.22
N ILE A 404 9.09 4.66 14.22
CA ILE A 404 9.66 6.00 14.15
C ILE A 404 10.67 6.19 15.28
N THR A 405 11.89 6.54 14.92
CA THR A 405 12.95 6.89 15.86
C THR A 405 13.46 8.30 15.58
N ALA A 406 13.45 9.16 16.59
CA ALA A 406 14.03 10.51 16.51
C ALA A 406 15.11 10.66 17.59
N GLY A 407 16.30 11.13 17.21
CA GLY A 407 17.39 11.42 18.16
C GLY A 407 17.06 12.59 19.10
N ARG A 408 16.15 13.47 18.68
CA ARG A 408 15.59 14.55 19.51
C ARG A 408 14.08 14.42 19.62
N ASP A 409 13.32 15.32 19.00
CA ASP A 409 11.88 15.41 19.19
C ASP A 409 11.15 14.66 18.08
N PHE A 410 10.04 14.00 18.41
CA PHE A 410 9.04 13.61 17.42
C PHE A 410 7.86 14.58 17.49
N VAL A 411 7.57 15.23 16.37
CA VAL A 411 6.45 16.17 16.27
C VAL A 411 5.55 15.72 15.13
N MET A 412 4.30 15.47 15.45
CA MET A 412 3.23 15.34 14.48
C MET A 412 2.31 16.55 14.58
N SER A 413 2.39 17.40 13.56
CA SER A 413 1.50 18.54 13.39
C SER A 413 0.04 18.08 13.20
N PRO A 414 -0.96 18.92 13.54
CA PRO A 414 -2.38 18.58 13.49
C PRO A 414 -2.82 18.05 12.13
N THR A 415 -3.19 16.77 12.07
CA THR A 415 -3.80 16.18 10.87
C THR A 415 -5.31 15.97 11.04
N ASP A 416 -6.09 16.40 10.05
CA ASP A 416 -7.53 16.14 9.97
C ASP A 416 -7.80 14.70 9.49
N GLY A 417 -7.28 13.73 10.24
CA GLY A 417 -7.30 12.31 9.89
C GLY A 417 -6.88 11.41 11.03
N TYR A 418 -6.52 10.18 10.68
CA TYR A 418 -6.12 9.13 11.61
C TYR A 418 -4.61 9.06 11.73
N PHE A 419 -4.15 8.78 12.94
CA PHE A 419 -2.81 8.30 13.17
C PHE A 419 -2.86 7.06 14.06
N HIS A 420 -2.18 6.01 13.62
CA HIS A 420 -2.11 4.74 14.34
C HIS A 420 -0.67 4.48 14.77
N VAL A 421 -0.42 4.55 16.08
CA VAL A 421 0.87 4.18 16.64
C VAL A 421 1.12 2.69 16.38
N ALA A 422 2.32 2.35 15.93
CA ALA A 422 2.76 1.00 15.59
C ALA A 422 2.14 0.36 14.33
N GLY A 423 1.11 0.94 13.71
CA GLY A 423 0.53 0.47 12.44
C GLY A 423 -0.99 0.49 12.40
N ASP A 424 -1.55 0.34 11.20
CA ASP A 424 -2.99 0.36 10.95
C ASP A 424 -3.70 -0.86 11.58
N PRO A 425 -4.80 -0.66 12.34
CA PRO A 425 -5.58 -1.76 12.92
C PRO A 425 -6.03 -2.78 11.89
N SER A 426 -6.39 -2.35 10.68
CA SER A 426 -6.86 -3.27 9.65
C SER A 426 -5.87 -4.40 9.36
N ALA A 427 -4.57 -4.15 9.50
CA ALA A 427 -3.54 -5.17 9.30
C ALA A 427 -3.46 -6.22 10.43
N THR A 428 -3.86 -5.89 11.67
CA THR A 428 -3.98 -6.91 12.75
C THR A 428 -5.19 -7.83 12.52
N TRP A 429 -6.15 -7.36 11.72
CA TRP A 429 -7.36 -8.10 11.33
C TRP A 429 -7.22 -8.84 9.99
N ASP A 430 -6.09 -8.73 9.28
CA ASP A 430 -5.88 -9.37 7.97
C ASP A 430 -6.12 -10.89 8.01
N ALA A 431 -5.66 -11.59 9.05
CA ALA A 431 -5.83 -13.03 9.17
C ALA A 431 -7.31 -13.42 9.33
N VAL A 432 -8.09 -12.63 10.08
CA VAL A 432 -9.53 -12.82 10.26
C VAL A 432 -10.25 -12.55 8.93
N ALA A 433 -9.90 -11.45 8.25
CA ALA A 433 -10.45 -11.09 6.96
C ALA A 433 -10.18 -12.18 5.89
N GLN A 434 -8.94 -12.65 5.76
CA GLN A 434 -8.56 -13.71 4.80
C GLN A 434 -9.30 -15.03 5.06
N ALA A 435 -9.48 -15.41 6.32
CA ALA A 435 -10.22 -16.62 6.68
C ALA A 435 -11.70 -16.52 6.27
N LEU A 436 -12.32 -15.36 6.48
CA LEU A 436 -13.71 -15.08 6.07
C LEU A 436 -13.86 -15.04 4.55
N GLU A 437 -12.95 -14.36 3.85
CA GLU A 437 -12.93 -14.34 2.39
C GLU A 437 -12.77 -15.74 1.78
N ALA A 438 -11.89 -16.58 2.34
CA ALA A 438 -11.70 -17.96 1.88
C ALA A 438 -12.98 -18.80 2.02
N LYS A 439 -13.69 -18.67 3.15
CA LYS A 439 -15.01 -19.31 3.37
C LYS A 439 -16.02 -18.84 2.34
N TYR A 440 -16.05 -17.54 2.06
CA TYR A 440 -16.96 -16.97 1.07
C TYR A 440 -16.63 -17.43 -0.36
N ARG A 441 -15.35 -17.45 -0.75
CA ARG A 441 -14.89 -18.00 -2.03
C ARG A 441 -15.31 -19.46 -2.20
N ALA A 442 -15.11 -20.29 -1.17
CA ALA A 442 -15.54 -21.69 -1.19
C ALA A 442 -17.06 -21.83 -1.35
N TYR A 443 -17.85 -20.94 -0.74
CA TYR A 443 -19.30 -20.91 -0.91
C TYR A 443 -19.71 -20.52 -2.34
N SER A 444 -19.10 -19.46 -2.90
CA SER A 444 -19.38 -18.98 -4.26
C SER A 444 -19.07 -20.01 -5.36
N LEU A 445 -18.01 -20.82 -5.17
CA LEU A 445 -17.64 -21.90 -6.09
C LEU A 445 -18.59 -23.10 -6.03
N ARG A 446 -19.28 -23.31 -4.90
CA ARG A 446 -20.11 -24.49 -4.66
C ARG A 446 -21.55 -24.33 -5.14
N TYR A 447 -22.09 -23.10 -5.10
CA TYR A 447 -23.51 -22.85 -5.40
C TYR A 447 -23.76 -22.05 -6.68
N GLY A 448 -22.72 -21.56 -7.35
CA GLY A 448 -22.87 -20.67 -8.51
C GLY A 448 -23.51 -19.34 -8.13
N THR A 449 -23.49 -18.37 -9.05
CA THR A 449 -24.02 -17.01 -8.86
C THR A 449 -25.56 -16.95 -8.89
N ASP A 450 -26.26 -17.98 -8.43
CA ASP A 450 -27.72 -18.01 -8.39
C ASP A 450 -28.25 -17.07 -7.28
N PRO A 451 -28.86 -15.92 -7.63
CA PRO A 451 -29.33 -14.95 -6.66
C PRO A 451 -30.53 -15.46 -5.85
N ALA A 452 -31.22 -16.51 -6.32
CA ALA A 452 -32.42 -17.05 -5.68
C ALA A 452 -32.13 -17.92 -4.45
N ASN A 453 -30.90 -18.42 -4.31
CA ASN A 453 -30.42 -19.17 -3.15
C ASN A 453 -29.55 -18.34 -2.19
N TRP A 454 -29.48 -17.02 -2.40
CA TRP A 454 -28.82 -16.09 -1.49
C TRP A 454 -29.66 -15.89 -0.22
N SER A 455 -29.80 -16.96 0.55
CA SER A 455 -30.19 -16.88 1.95
C SER A 455 -29.13 -16.01 2.61
N ASN A 456 -29.54 -14.80 3.00
CA ASN A 456 -28.68 -13.73 3.53
C ASN A 456 -27.52 -14.28 4.38
N PRO A 457 -26.24 -14.08 4.01
CA PRO A 457 -25.08 -14.52 4.79
C PRO A 457 -24.87 -13.65 6.04
N ASN A 458 -25.96 -13.15 6.66
CA ASN A 458 -25.92 -12.59 8.02
C ASN A 458 -25.38 -13.60 9.07
N GLY A 459 -25.22 -14.88 8.70
CA GLY A 459 -24.60 -15.90 9.54
C GLY A 459 -23.06 -15.94 9.51
N ALA A 460 -22.39 -15.08 8.73
CA ALA A 460 -20.92 -15.02 8.63
C ALA A 460 -20.31 -13.81 9.36
N ILE A 461 -20.97 -13.31 10.41
CA ILE A 461 -20.34 -12.40 11.38
C ILE A 461 -19.50 -13.26 12.32
N GLU A 462 -18.18 -13.23 12.18
CA GLU A 462 -17.30 -13.83 13.19
C GLU A 462 -16.98 -12.78 14.26
N THR A 463 -17.44 -13.04 15.48
CA THR A 463 -16.99 -12.33 16.68
C THR A 463 -15.60 -12.81 17.05
N ALA A 464 -14.59 -11.94 16.97
CA ALA A 464 -13.28 -12.24 17.55
C ALA A 464 -13.28 -11.83 19.03
N THR A 465 -12.90 -12.74 19.92
CA THR A 465 -12.73 -12.39 21.34
C THR A 465 -11.50 -11.48 21.51
N PRO A 466 -11.55 -10.42 22.34
CA PRO A 466 -10.45 -9.46 22.48
C PRO A 466 -9.06 -10.04 22.80
N GLY A 467 -9.00 -11.26 23.36
CA GLY A 467 -7.74 -11.95 23.69
C GLY A 467 -7.11 -12.78 22.56
N SER A 468 -7.77 -12.94 21.41
CA SER A 468 -7.19 -13.64 20.24
C SER A 468 -6.68 -12.68 19.15
N ILE A 469 -6.88 -11.37 19.32
CA ILE A 469 -6.41 -10.36 18.38
C ILE A 469 -4.90 -10.14 18.61
N PRO A 470 -4.04 -10.34 17.60
CA PRO A 470 -2.64 -10.01 17.71
C PRO A 470 -2.48 -8.52 18.04
N LEU A 471 -1.73 -8.22 19.10
CA LEU A 471 -1.30 -6.84 19.39
C LEU A 471 -0.53 -6.31 18.18
N ALA A 472 -0.69 -5.02 17.88
CA ALA A 472 0.03 -4.39 16.78
C ALA A 472 1.54 -4.65 16.92
N SER A 473 2.15 -5.17 15.85
CA SER A 473 3.57 -5.49 15.81
C SER A 473 4.34 -4.31 15.24
N GLY A 474 5.03 -3.55 16.07
CA GLY A 474 5.83 -2.40 15.68
C GLY A 474 6.49 -1.76 16.90
N VAL A 475 7.66 -1.13 16.73
CA VAL A 475 8.36 -0.44 17.83
C VAL A 475 7.61 0.83 18.26
N GLY A 476 6.68 1.31 17.43
CA GLY A 476 5.90 2.52 17.68
C GLY A 476 6.74 3.76 17.46
N ILE A 477 6.79 4.66 18.44
CA ILE A 477 7.52 5.92 18.39
C ILE A 477 8.51 5.97 19.56
N ILE A 478 9.77 6.24 19.26
CA ILE A 478 10.81 6.52 20.26
C ILE A 478 11.49 7.84 19.91
N ALA A 479 11.40 8.81 20.81
CA ALA A 479 12.06 10.10 20.68
C ALA A 479 13.08 10.29 21.81
N GLY A 480 14.29 10.74 21.46
CA GLY A 480 15.37 11.06 22.39
C GLY A 480 15.02 12.13 23.41
N ASN A 481 14.15 13.07 23.01
CA ASN A 481 13.68 14.19 23.81
C ASN A 481 12.16 14.11 24.03
N ASN A 482 11.37 14.89 23.30
CA ASN A 482 9.94 15.05 23.54
C ASN A 482 9.09 14.45 22.41
N VAL A 483 7.83 14.14 22.74
CA VAL A 483 6.83 13.65 21.76
C VAL A 483 5.61 14.56 21.76
N PHE A 484 5.20 15.02 20.58
CA PHE A 484 3.98 15.78 20.37
C PHE A 484 3.15 15.09 19.28
N LEU A 485 1.98 14.53 19.63
CA LEU A 485 1.05 13.91 18.67
C LEU A 485 -0.24 14.71 18.58
N ASN A 486 -0.54 15.23 17.39
CA ASN A 486 -1.77 15.94 17.11
C ASN A 486 -2.47 15.35 15.89
N ALA A 487 -3.64 14.74 16.10
CA ALA A 487 -4.49 14.25 15.02
C ALA A 487 -5.97 14.39 15.41
N ARG A 488 -6.88 14.35 14.44
CA ARG A 488 -8.32 14.23 14.74
C ARG A 488 -8.55 12.98 15.58
N VAL A 489 -7.96 11.86 15.16
CA VAL A 489 -8.06 10.57 15.85
C VAL A 489 -6.67 9.98 16.08
N LEU A 490 -6.34 9.72 17.34
CA LEU A 490 -5.11 9.08 17.77
C LEU A 490 -5.43 7.67 18.29
N ASN A 491 -4.99 6.67 17.54
CA ASN A 491 -5.02 5.29 18.01
C ASN A 491 -3.65 4.91 18.59
N ILE A 492 -3.59 4.71 19.90
CA ILE A 492 -2.36 4.34 20.59
C ILE A 492 -2.33 2.81 20.75
N ASN A 493 -1.79 2.12 19.74
CA ASN A 493 -1.73 0.65 19.69
C ASN A 493 -0.36 0.06 20.08
N GLY A 494 0.61 0.89 20.38
CA GLY A 494 1.97 0.45 20.72
C GLY A 494 2.69 1.44 21.59
N LEU A 495 4.01 1.27 21.68
CA LEU A 495 4.86 2.12 22.50
C LEU A 495 4.98 3.53 21.89
N VAL A 496 4.75 4.53 22.71
CA VAL A 496 5.22 5.91 22.50
C VAL A 496 6.17 6.24 23.64
N GLN A 497 7.41 6.60 23.32
CA GLN A 497 8.42 6.93 24.32
C GLN A 497 9.03 8.31 24.07
N ALA A 498 9.07 9.13 25.12
CA ALA A 498 9.79 10.40 25.16
C ALA A 498 10.93 10.35 26.19
N GLY A 499 12.16 10.51 25.72
CA GLY A 499 13.37 10.41 26.54
C GLY A 499 14.04 9.04 26.46
N LEU A 500 15.36 9.04 26.49
CA LEU A 500 16.19 7.83 26.50
C LEU A 500 16.96 7.75 27.83
N PRO A 501 16.59 6.83 28.74
CA PRO A 501 17.13 6.83 30.10
C PRO A 501 18.54 6.27 30.19
N ASP A 502 18.87 5.24 29.40
CA ASP A 502 20.11 4.50 29.48
C ASP A 502 20.92 4.66 28.19
N TRP A 503 22.16 5.10 28.34
CA TRP A 503 23.15 5.25 27.29
C TRP A 503 24.37 4.42 27.61
N SER A 504 24.85 3.62 26.66
CA SER A 504 26.06 2.85 26.85
C SER A 504 26.90 2.66 25.60
N ILE A 505 28.21 2.48 25.80
CA ILE A 505 29.12 1.94 24.80
C ILE A 505 30.17 1.06 25.46
N VAL A 506 30.43 -0.08 24.82
CA VAL A 506 31.61 -0.93 25.04
C VAL A 506 32.53 -0.77 23.85
N LEU A 507 33.75 -0.32 24.13
CA LEU A 507 34.84 -0.30 23.17
C LEU A 507 35.68 -1.57 23.36
N ASP A 508 35.38 -2.63 22.61
CA ASP A 508 36.06 -3.93 22.68
C ASP A 508 37.07 -4.11 21.53
N ALA A 509 38.29 -4.55 21.88
CA ALA A 509 39.38 -4.83 20.96
C ALA A 509 39.21 -6.13 20.16
N GLU A 510 38.36 -7.09 20.58
CA GLU A 510 38.31 -8.45 20.02
C GLU A 510 36.88 -9.01 19.80
N ARG A 511 35.90 -8.14 19.54
CA ARG A 511 34.48 -8.50 19.34
C ARG A 511 34.28 -9.82 18.55
N ALA A 512 33.76 -10.86 19.23
CA ALA A 512 33.42 -12.13 18.60
C ALA A 512 32.27 -11.96 17.58
N GLY A 513 32.52 -12.24 16.30
CA GLY A 513 31.52 -12.20 15.23
C GLY A 513 31.33 -10.86 14.51
N GLY A 514 32.21 -9.87 14.72
CA GLY A 514 32.20 -8.59 14.00
C GLY A 514 33.60 -8.04 13.71
N THR A 515 33.71 -6.92 12.98
CA THR A 515 35.00 -6.22 12.81
C THR A 515 35.39 -5.55 14.13
N SER A 516 36.51 -5.96 14.72
CA SER A 516 36.97 -5.39 15.98
C SER A 516 37.28 -3.89 15.87
N ILE A 517 37.22 -3.15 16.99
CA ILE A 517 37.55 -1.72 16.99
C ILE A 517 39.01 -1.50 16.56
N ALA A 518 39.92 -2.39 16.95
CA ALA A 518 41.31 -2.34 16.50
C ALA A 518 41.43 -2.46 14.97
N ALA A 519 40.65 -3.33 14.33
CA ALA A 519 40.64 -3.46 12.87
C ALA A 519 40.01 -2.24 12.17
N GLN A 520 38.96 -1.65 12.76
CA GLN A 520 38.36 -0.40 12.25
C GLN A 520 39.35 0.76 12.31
N ILE A 521 40.09 0.89 13.42
CA ILE A 521 41.14 1.90 13.60
C ILE A 521 42.30 1.68 12.62
N ALA A 522 42.75 0.43 12.44
CA ALA A 522 43.80 0.12 11.47
C ALA A 522 43.38 0.49 10.04
N LYS A 523 42.12 0.25 9.68
CA LYS A 523 41.55 0.68 8.40
C LYS A 523 41.51 2.20 8.28
N ALA A 524 41.05 2.91 9.30
CA ALA A 524 41.03 4.38 9.33
C ALA A 524 42.43 4.98 9.12
N ALA A 525 43.45 4.43 9.80
CA ALA A 525 44.83 4.83 9.64
C ALA A 525 45.36 4.56 8.21
N ALA A 526 45.00 3.41 7.61
CA ALA A 526 45.37 3.08 6.24
C ALA A 526 44.70 4.01 5.22
N ASP A 527 43.41 4.29 5.37
CA ASP A 527 42.63 5.18 4.50
C ASP A 527 43.18 6.62 4.56
N TYR A 528 43.52 7.10 5.76
CA TYR A 528 44.18 8.40 5.95
C TYR A 528 45.55 8.45 5.27
N ALA A 529 46.38 7.41 5.45
CA ALA A 529 47.68 7.32 4.80
C ALA A 529 47.59 7.26 3.26
N GLN A 530 46.54 6.63 2.71
CA GLN A 530 46.30 6.61 1.26
C GLN A 530 45.92 7.98 0.73
N GLN A 531 45.06 8.73 1.42
CA GLN A 531 44.68 10.09 1.04
C GLN A 531 45.87 11.06 1.06
N LEU A 532 46.75 10.93 2.06
CA LEU A 532 48.02 11.68 2.11
C LEU A 532 48.91 11.35 0.91
N LYS A 533 49.05 10.05 0.56
CA LYS A 533 49.81 9.61 -0.62
C LYS A 533 49.21 10.09 -1.94
N ALA A 534 47.89 10.24 -2.00
CA ALA A 534 47.16 10.75 -3.15
C ALA A 534 47.24 12.28 -3.30
N GLY A 535 47.88 12.99 -2.35
CA GLY A 535 48.07 14.44 -2.43
C GLY A 535 46.80 15.27 -2.16
N VAL A 536 45.84 14.70 -1.42
CA VAL A 536 44.64 15.45 -0.98
C VAL A 536 45.09 16.63 -0.10
N LYS A 537 44.48 17.81 -0.30
CA LYS A 537 44.86 19.01 0.47
C LYS A 537 44.64 18.75 1.97
N PRO A 538 45.54 19.21 2.87
CA PRO A 538 45.46 18.88 4.30
C PRO A 538 44.13 19.22 4.99
N GLY A 539 43.45 20.29 4.57
CA GLY A 539 42.14 20.66 5.10
C GLY A 539 40.97 19.80 4.61
N ASP A 540 41.18 19.02 3.54
CA ASP A 540 40.16 18.21 2.87
C ASP A 540 40.31 16.72 3.22
N ILE A 541 41.31 16.34 4.02
CA ILE A 541 41.53 14.96 4.42
C ILE A 541 40.57 14.61 5.55
N LYS A 542 39.83 13.51 5.40
CA LYS A 542 39.01 12.96 6.49
C LYS A 542 39.90 12.52 7.65
N THR A 543 39.80 13.21 8.78
CA THR A 543 40.58 12.92 10.00
C THR A 543 39.82 12.06 11.01
N ARG A 544 38.48 12.03 10.94
CA ARG A 544 37.64 11.30 11.91
C ARG A 544 36.85 10.19 11.23
N TYR A 545 36.90 9.00 11.83
CA TYR A 545 36.30 7.78 11.31
C TYR A 545 35.38 7.19 12.37
N GLU A 546 34.09 7.00 12.03
CA GLU A 546 33.12 6.39 12.94
C GLU A 546 33.56 4.97 13.34
N LEU A 547 33.43 4.67 14.62
CA LEU A 547 33.63 3.34 15.18
C LEU A 547 32.27 2.72 15.48
N SER A 548 32.08 1.49 15.02
CA SER A 548 30.92 0.67 15.40
C SER A 548 31.16 0.09 16.79
N GLY A 549 30.70 0.79 17.82
CA GLY A 549 30.67 0.31 19.20
C GLY A 549 29.66 -0.82 19.43
N VAL A 550 29.68 -1.42 20.61
CA VAL A 550 28.64 -2.35 21.08
C VAL A 550 27.91 -1.73 22.25
N ARG A 551 26.60 -1.93 22.34
CA ARG A 551 25.85 -1.62 23.56
C ARG A 551 26.29 -2.57 24.68
N MET A 552 26.35 -2.11 25.93
CA MET A 552 26.61 -2.99 27.08
C MET A 552 25.47 -4.01 27.25
N THR A 553 24.24 -3.56 27.02
CA THR A 553 23.06 -4.41 26.97
C THR A 553 22.31 -4.17 25.65
N GLY A 554 21.57 -5.17 25.16
CA GLY A 554 20.79 -5.03 23.93
C GLY A 554 19.73 -3.91 23.97
N THR A 555 19.41 -3.40 25.16
CA THR A 555 18.35 -2.42 25.41
C THR A 555 18.82 -0.97 25.52
N ASP A 556 20.12 -0.71 25.65
CA ASP A 556 20.65 0.66 25.85
C ASP A 556 20.69 1.47 24.55
N SER A 557 20.67 2.80 24.65
CA SER A 557 21.02 3.67 23.52
C SER A 557 22.54 3.66 23.32
N LEU A 558 23.01 3.59 22.08
CA LEU A 558 24.44 3.53 21.80
C LEU A 558 25.05 4.94 21.91
N ILE A 559 26.10 5.10 22.72
CA ILE A 559 26.95 6.29 22.67
C ILE A 559 27.84 6.15 21.44
N HIS A 560 27.82 7.13 20.55
CA HIS A 560 28.63 7.09 19.34
C HIS A 560 30.09 7.43 19.62
N ALA A 561 30.98 6.82 18.83
CA ALA A 561 32.43 6.95 18.98
C ALA A 561 33.07 7.16 17.61
N VAL A 562 34.09 8.02 17.55
CA VAL A 562 34.90 8.25 16.35
C VAL A 562 36.37 8.11 16.69
N TYR A 563 37.15 7.55 15.79
CA TYR A 563 38.60 7.57 15.88
C TYR A 563 39.16 8.78 15.12
N ASP A 564 39.87 9.64 15.82
CA ASP A 564 40.60 10.76 15.23
C ASP A 564 42.04 10.30 14.90
N VAL A 565 42.35 10.16 13.61
CA VAL A 565 43.66 9.66 13.15
C VAL A 565 44.80 10.64 13.39
N VAL A 566 44.49 11.92 13.66
CA VAL A 566 45.49 12.96 13.93
C VAL A 566 45.88 12.95 15.39
N SER A 567 44.91 12.94 16.32
CA SER A 567 45.20 12.83 17.76
C SER A 567 45.44 11.39 18.23
N GLN A 568 45.09 10.40 17.41
CA GLN A 568 45.12 8.97 17.73
C GLN A 568 44.23 8.58 18.92
N GLU A 569 43.14 9.32 19.12
CA GLU A 569 42.19 9.12 20.22
C GLU A 569 40.85 8.60 19.69
N ILE A 570 40.17 7.82 20.52
CA ILE A 570 38.74 7.56 20.38
C ILE A 570 38.00 8.70 21.06
N VAL A 571 37.16 9.41 20.33
CA VAL A 571 36.35 10.52 20.83
C VAL A 571 34.91 10.04 20.95
N LEU A 572 34.33 10.16 22.14
CA LEU A 572 32.91 9.87 22.36
C LEU A 572 32.04 11.09 22.18
N ASP A 573 30.83 10.87 21.70
CA ASP A 573 29.85 11.93 21.47
C ASP A 573 29.36 12.58 22.77
N ASN A 574 28.86 13.81 22.64
CA ASN A 574 28.11 14.45 23.71
C ASN A 574 26.86 13.61 23.98
N VAL A 575 26.69 13.19 25.21
CA VAL A 575 25.45 12.57 25.67
C VAL A 575 24.78 13.55 26.59
N ARG A 576 23.60 14.01 26.20
CA ARG A 576 22.74 14.80 27.06
C ARG A 576 21.42 14.07 27.20
N VAL A 577 21.19 13.58 28.40
CA VAL A 577 19.91 12.98 28.78
C VAL A 577 18.90 14.12 28.92
N GLN A 578 17.94 14.15 27.99
CA GLN A 578 16.92 15.18 27.88
C GLN A 578 15.55 14.53 27.63
N GLY A 579 14.51 15.35 27.57
CA GLY A 579 13.15 14.91 27.29
C GLY A 579 12.31 14.73 28.54
N GLY A 580 11.41 13.74 28.51
CA GLY A 580 10.47 13.47 29.58
C GLY A 580 9.14 14.23 29.48
N TYR A 581 8.89 14.92 28.36
CA TYR A 581 7.59 15.52 28.07
C TYR A 581 6.92 14.85 26.87
N MET A 582 5.64 14.50 27.05
CA MET A 582 4.77 13.98 26.01
C MET A 582 3.44 14.74 26.00
N GLU A 583 2.99 15.11 24.81
CA GLU A 583 1.68 15.74 24.59
C GLU A 583 0.91 15.02 23.49
N LEU A 584 -0.33 14.65 23.82
CA LEU A 584 -1.26 13.90 22.96
C LEU A 584 -2.55 14.72 22.86
N THR A 585 -2.93 15.15 21.66
CA THR A 585 -4.18 15.91 21.44
C THR A 585 -4.98 15.28 20.30
N GLY A 586 -6.20 14.82 20.60
CA GLY A 586 -7.03 14.09 19.64
C GLY A 586 -8.26 13.45 20.27
N GLN A 587 -9.04 12.73 19.47
CA GLN A 587 -9.89 11.66 20.00
C GLN A 587 -8.97 10.49 20.30
N ILE A 588 -8.78 10.17 21.59
CA ILE A 588 -7.87 9.11 21.99
C ILE A 588 -8.63 7.78 21.95
N LEU A 589 -8.08 6.79 21.26
CA LEU A 589 -8.57 5.42 21.30
C LEU A 589 -7.41 4.43 21.38
N ASN A 590 -7.71 3.21 21.80
CA ASN A 590 -6.74 2.12 21.93
C ASN A 590 -7.42 0.84 21.46
N THR A 591 -7.01 0.32 20.30
CA THR A 591 -7.50 -0.95 19.77
C THR A 591 -6.63 -2.15 20.17
N GLY A 592 -5.60 -1.93 21.00
CA GLY A 592 -4.81 -2.96 21.67
C GLY A 592 -3.37 -2.50 21.99
N GLY A 593 -2.80 -2.90 23.13
CA GLY A 593 -1.34 -2.82 23.37
C GLY A 593 -0.73 -1.44 23.65
N GLY A 594 -1.53 -0.37 23.70
CA GLY A 594 -1.03 0.99 23.91
C GLY A 594 -0.21 1.18 25.20
N GLU A 595 1.00 1.72 25.05
CA GLU A 595 1.91 2.01 26.15
C GLU A 595 2.57 3.39 25.97
N LEU A 596 2.54 4.22 27.00
CA LEU A 596 3.17 5.54 27.01
C LEU A 596 4.30 5.55 28.04
N ARG A 597 5.51 5.93 27.61
CA ARG A 597 6.68 6.05 28.48
C ARG A 597 7.26 7.45 28.38
N VAL A 598 7.57 8.03 29.53
CA VAL A 598 8.33 9.27 29.63
C VAL A 598 9.49 9.08 30.58
N MET A 599 10.63 9.66 30.24
CA MET A 599 11.75 9.71 31.14
C MET A 599 11.45 10.58 32.37
N ASP A 600 11.92 10.15 33.53
CA ASP A 600 11.87 10.92 34.76
C ASP A 600 13.16 10.72 35.59
N GLY A 601 13.49 11.70 36.43
CA GLY A 601 14.69 11.70 37.26
C GLY A 601 15.97 11.96 36.48
N TYR A 602 16.98 11.12 36.69
CA TYR A 602 18.29 11.21 36.04
C TYR A 602 18.51 9.99 35.15
N GLY A 603 19.21 10.19 34.04
CA GLY A 603 19.64 9.09 33.19
C GLY A 603 20.88 8.38 33.71
N ARG A 604 21.27 7.36 32.96
CA ARG A 604 22.48 6.58 33.22
C ARG A 604 23.33 6.55 31.96
N ILE A 605 24.61 6.88 32.14
CA ILE A 605 25.61 6.85 31.07
C ILE A 605 26.71 5.87 31.51
N ASN A 606 26.92 4.80 30.75
CA ASN A 606 27.98 3.82 31.00
C ASN A 606 28.97 3.78 29.84
N VAL A 607 30.24 4.04 30.11
CA VAL A 607 31.32 3.96 29.13
C VAL A 607 32.31 2.90 29.59
N GLN A 608 32.50 1.86 28.80
CA GLN A 608 33.50 0.81 29.02
C GLN A 608 34.53 0.84 27.88
N ASN A 609 35.80 1.02 28.22
CA ASN A 609 36.91 0.97 27.28
C ASN A 609 37.82 -0.22 27.58
N ASP A 610 37.70 -1.26 26.76
CA ASP A 610 38.54 -2.46 26.82
C ASP A 610 39.65 -2.42 25.73
N THR A 611 39.88 -1.26 25.12
CA THR A 611 40.95 -1.05 24.13
C THR A 611 42.19 -0.43 24.76
N ASN A 612 43.32 -0.48 24.04
CA ASN A 612 44.57 0.20 24.41
C ASN A 612 44.63 1.66 23.92
N TYR A 613 43.54 2.20 23.35
CA TYR A 613 43.50 3.57 22.84
C TYR A 613 42.96 4.52 23.91
N THR A 614 43.50 5.74 23.91
CA THR A 614 42.98 6.85 24.71
C THR A 614 41.56 7.18 24.29
N VAL A 615 40.66 7.29 25.27
CA VAL A 615 39.28 7.74 25.06
C VAL A 615 39.11 9.15 25.58
N ARG A 616 38.76 10.06 24.69
CA ARG A 616 38.37 11.43 25.02
C ARG A 616 36.86 11.50 25.14
N LEU A 617 36.40 11.82 26.35
CA LEU A 617 35.00 12.09 26.63
C LEU A 617 34.69 13.54 26.28
N ASN A 618 33.57 13.77 25.59
CA ASN A 618 32.98 15.10 25.49
C ASN A 618 31.95 15.29 26.64
N THR A 619 30.94 16.15 26.46
CA THR A 619 29.94 16.43 27.51
C THR A 619 29.12 15.17 27.79
N LEU A 620 29.15 14.69 29.04
CA LEU A 620 28.25 13.66 29.55
C LEU A 620 27.35 14.31 30.61
N ASP A 621 26.08 14.47 30.28
CA ASP A 621 25.07 15.11 31.12
C ASP A 621 23.91 14.13 31.35
N VAL A 622 23.71 13.75 32.62
CA VAL A 622 22.66 12.81 33.06
C VAL A 622 21.29 13.50 33.24
N GLY A 623 21.18 14.78 32.88
CA GLY A 623 19.97 15.57 32.97
C GLY A 623 19.83 16.29 34.32
N SER A 624 18.83 17.17 34.40
CA SER A 624 18.55 17.99 35.59
C SER A 624 17.21 17.59 36.22
N ASN A 625 17.19 16.45 36.92
CA ASN A 625 16.01 15.90 37.62
C ASN A 625 14.71 16.06 36.81
N ILE A 626 14.62 15.35 35.70
CA ILE A 626 13.53 15.46 34.73
C ILE A 626 12.20 15.09 35.39
N GLU A 627 11.21 15.98 35.33
CA GLU A 627 9.85 15.69 35.75
C GLU A 627 9.09 15.04 34.59
N GLY A 628 9.01 13.70 34.61
CA GLY A 628 8.28 12.94 33.61
C GLY A 628 6.82 13.39 33.55
N THR A 629 6.40 13.93 32.40
CA THR A 629 5.11 14.57 32.19
C THR A 629 4.43 14.03 30.95
N ILE A 630 3.19 13.54 31.11
CA ILE A 630 2.31 13.15 30.00
C ILE A 630 1.06 14.02 30.05
N LYS A 631 0.80 14.80 29.01
CA LYS A 631 -0.40 15.60 28.83
C LYS A 631 -1.29 14.98 27.76
N ILE A 632 -2.52 14.65 28.12
CA ILE A 632 -3.53 14.06 27.24
C ILE A 632 -4.72 15.01 27.14
N THR A 633 -4.97 15.54 25.94
CA THR A 633 -6.15 16.35 25.63
C THR A 633 -7.08 15.54 24.75
N ASP A 634 -8.01 14.83 25.39
CA ASP A 634 -8.96 13.93 24.73
C ASP A 634 -10.25 14.66 24.37
N THR A 635 -10.48 14.83 23.07
CA THR A 635 -11.65 15.53 22.53
C THR A 635 -12.92 14.66 22.50
N SER A 636 -12.82 13.36 22.80
CA SER A 636 -13.95 12.42 22.69
C SER A 636 -15.12 12.78 23.61
N ALA A 637 -14.86 13.13 24.87
CA ALA A 637 -15.90 13.50 25.82
C ALA A 637 -16.64 14.79 25.42
N MET A 638 -15.93 15.74 24.79
CA MET A 638 -16.57 16.95 24.27
C MET A 638 -17.48 16.63 23.08
N LEU A 639 -17.04 15.76 22.18
CA LEU A 639 -17.78 15.40 20.97
C LEU A 639 -19.00 14.52 21.25
N PHE A 640 -18.89 13.56 22.17
CA PHE A 640 -19.92 12.55 22.40
C PHE A 640 -20.77 12.76 23.66
N ASP A 641 -20.28 13.51 24.66
CA ASP A 641 -21.00 13.79 25.91
C ASP A 641 -21.25 15.30 26.15
N GLY A 642 -20.82 16.17 25.23
CA GLY A 642 -20.97 17.63 25.35
C GLY A 642 -20.21 18.23 26.54
N GLN A 643 -19.23 17.52 27.09
CA GLN A 643 -18.44 17.98 28.23
C GLN A 643 -17.45 19.07 27.80
N PRO A 644 -17.07 20.00 28.70
CA PRO A 644 -16.01 20.96 28.40
C PRO A 644 -14.70 20.22 28.13
N LEU A 645 -13.93 20.70 27.14
CA LEU A 645 -12.62 20.16 26.82
C LEU A 645 -11.70 20.26 28.05
N SER A 646 -11.01 19.17 28.35
CA SER A 646 -10.04 19.13 29.45
C SER A 646 -8.78 18.38 29.06
N SER A 647 -7.64 18.84 29.56
CA SER A 647 -6.39 18.09 29.50
C SER A 647 -6.16 17.34 30.82
N THR A 648 -5.80 16.07 30.74
CA THR A 648 -5.32 15.27 31.88
C THR A 648 -3.80 15.24 31.83
N ILE A 649 -3.15 15.75 32.87
CA ILE A 649 -1.69 15.83 32.97
C ILE A 649 -1.24 14.88 34.07
N TYR A 650 -0.47 13.87 33.71
CA TYR A 650 0.25 13.03 34.66
C TYR A 650 1.66 13.61 34.85
N ARG A 651 2.07 13.83 36.10
CA ARG A 651 3.44 14.21 36.45
C ARG A 651 3.99 13.26 37.50
N ARG A 652 5.22 12.79 37.29
CA ARG A 652 5.99 12.08 38.31
C ARG A 652 6.98 13.04 38.96
N ILE A 653 6.74 13.34 40.24
CA ILE A 653 7.61 14.20 41.05
C ILE A 653 8.16 13.34 42.18
N GLY A 654 9.48 13.09 42.15
CA GLY A 654 10.11 12.13 43.05
C GLY A 654 9.55 10.71 42.84
N ASN A 655 8.92 10.13 43.88
CA ASN A 655 8.29 8.81 43.78
C ASN A 655 6.77 8.85 43.59
N GLN A 656 6.16 10.04 43.54
CA GLN A 656 4.71 10.20 43.49
C GLN A 656 4.23 10.54 42.09
N ILE A 657 3.10 9.94 41.71
CA ILE A 657 2.37 10.27 40.49
C ILE A 657 1.20 11.18 40.88
N THR A 658 1.16 12.35 40.24
CA THR A 658 0.06 13.32 40.36
C THR A 658 -0.70 13.37 39.04
N GLN A 659 -2.01 13.57 39.11
CA GLN A 659 -2.88 13.80 37.98
C GLN A 659 -3.56 15.15 38.14
N GLU A 660 -3.36 16.05 37.20
CA GLU A 660 -4.08 17.32 37.11
C GLU A 660 -5.09 17.26 35.97
N THR A 661 -6.31 17.74 36.22
CA THR A 661 -7.28 18.02 35.17
C THR A 661 -7.29 19.52 34.95
N VAL A 662 -6.95 19.96 33.73
CA VAL A 662 -6.91 21.36 33.32
C VAL A 662 -8.10 21.66 32.42
N ARG A 663 -8.82 22.74 32.70
CA ARG A 663 -9.94 23.27 31.90
C ARG A 663 -9.71 24.75 31.67
N ASP A 664 -9.89 25.22 30.44
CA ASP A 664 -9.71 26.63 30.05
C ASP A 664 -8.37 27.24 30.50
N GLY A 665 -7.30 26.43 30.48
CA GLY A 665 -5.96 26.85 30.90
C GLY A 665 -5.73 26.91 32.42
N ALA A 666 -6.71 26.53 33.24
CA ALA A 666 -6.59 26.49 34.70
C ALA A 666 -6.71 25.06 35.25
N VAL A 667 -5.95 24.77 36.32
CA VAL A 667 -6.06 23.49 37.05
C VAL A 667 -7.41 23.45 37.76
N PHE A 668 -8.27 22.51 37.34
CA PHE A 668 -9.61 22.29 37.88
C PHE A 668 -9.58 21.29 39.05
N ALA A 669 -8.76 20.25 38.94
CA ALA A 669 -8.60 19.23 39.97
C ALA A 669 -7.17 18.68 39.98
N THR A 670 -6.71 18.27 41.15
CA THR A 670 -5.44 17.56 41.34
C THR A 670 -5.68 16.33 42.20
N THR A 671 -5.23 15.18 41.74
CA THR A 671 -5.35 13.88 42.42
C THR A 671 -3.98 13.26 42.59
N ASN A 672 -3.66 12.80 43.80
CA ASN A 672 -2.47 11.97 44.04
C ASN A 672 -2.83 10.51 43.72
N LEU A 673 -2.17 9.92 42.73
CA LEU A 673 -2.40 8.54 42.30
C LEU A 673 -1.55 7.51 43.08
N GLY A 674 -0.71 7.99 44.00
CA GLY A 674 0.12 7.17 44.87
C GLY A 674 1.59 7.15 44.45
N GLU A 675 2.34 6.22 45.06
CA GLU A 675 3.75 6.01 44.75
C GLU A 675 3.94 5.02 43.60
N GLY A 676 4.94 5.24 42.76
CA GLY A 676 5.32 4.30 41.71
C GLY A 676 5.70 4.97 40.38
N ARG A 677 5.65 4.17 39.32
CA ARG A 677 6.03 4.54 37.93
C ARG A 677 4.96 4.23 36.88
N THR A 678 3.82 3.70 37.30
CA THR A 678 2.80 3.19 36.39
C THR A 678 1.44 3.70 36.81
N THR A 679 0.66 4.12 35.83
CA THR A 679 -0.75 4.48 35.97
C THR A 679 -1.47 4.21 34.65
N THR A 680 -2.79 4.37 34.62
CA THR A 680 -3.63 4.06 33.46
C THR A 680 -4.47 5.27 33.07
N TYR A 681 -4.50 5.57 31.79
CA TYR A 681 -5.49 6.45 31.18
C TYR A 681 -6.57 5.59 30.51
N THR A 682 -7.84 5.88 30.80
CA THR A 682 -8.97 5.18 30.19
C THR A 682 -9.64 6.13 29.20
N PRO A 683 -9.59 5.85 27.88
CA PRO A 683 -10.34 6.61 26.88
C PRO A 683 -11.85 6.55 27.13
N LEU A 684 -12.61 7.42 26.45
CA LEU A 684 -14.08 7.37 26.51
C LEU A 684 -14.59 5.98 26.09
N SER A 685 -15.54 5.44 26.85
CA SER A 685 -16.07 4.10 26.60
C SER A 685 -17.08 4.07 25.43
N GLY A 686 -17.20 2.90 24.81
CA GLY A 686 -18.09 2.65 23.66
C GLY A 686 -17.57 3.19 22.32
N LEU A 687 -16.33 3.71 22.25
CA LEU A 687 -15.70 4.12 20.99
C LEU A 687 -15.36 2.90 20.12
N ARG A 688 -15.70 2.98 18.83
CA ARG A 688 -15.45 1.94 17.82
C ARG A 688 -14.73 2.54 16.62
N TYR A 689 -13.63 1.91 16.22
CA TYR A 689 -12.94 2.20 14.96
C TYR A 689 -13.42 1.23 13.88
N GLY A 690 -13.92 1.75 12.77
CA GLY A 690 -14.30 0.98 11.59
C GLY A 690 -13.54 1.46 10.36
N TRP A 691 -13.36 0.59 9.38
CA TRP A 691 -12.86 0.92 8.05
C TRP A 691 -13.65 0.14 7.01
N THR A 692 -13.57 0.56 5.77
CA THR A 692 -14.15 -0.18 4.64
C THR A 692 -13.05 -0.42 3.62
N SER A 693 -12.84 -1.68 3.25
CA SER A 693 -12.02 -2.07 2.11
C SER A 693 -12.93 -2.66 1.03
N GLY A 694 -12.61 -2.42 -0.24
CA GLY A 694 -13.38 -2.98 -1.34
C GLY A 694 -12.78 -2.71 -2.70
N GLN A 695 -12.65 -3.75 -3.51
CA GLN A 695 -12.37 -3.65 -4.94
C GLN A 695 -13.73 -3.61 -5.68
N LYS A 696 -13.95 -2.62 -6.56
CA LYS A 696 -15.13 -2.67 -7.44
C LYS A 696 -14.87 -3.70 -8.53
N GLN A 697 -15.72 -4.72 -8.58
CA GLN A 697 -15.94 -5.49 -9.80
C GLN A 697 -17.24 -4.98 -10.41
N THR A 698 -17.16 -4.34 -11.59
CA THR A 698 -18.37 -3.91 -12.28
C THR A 698 -18.82 -5.05 -13.17
N PHE A 699 -20.03 -5.57 -12.95
CA PHE A 699 -20.69 -6.46 -13.91
C PHE A 699 -21.76 -5.63 -14.60
N GLN A 700 -21.62 -5.30 -15.88
CA GLN A 700 -22.77 -4.80 -16.62
C GLN A 700 -23.63 -5.99 -17.06
N ARG A 701 -24.92 -5.89 -16.75
CA ARG A 701 -25.95 -6.79 -17.30
C ARG A 701 -26.52 -6.14 -18.55
N GLU A 702 -26.06 -6.53 -19.72
CA GLU A 702 -26.71 -6.14 -20.96
C GLU A 702 -27.73 -7.21 -21.37
N LEU A 703 -29.02 -6.84 -21.34
CA LEU A 703 -30.09 -7.62 -21.95
C LEU A 703 -30.26 -7.13 -23.39
N VAL A 704 -29.68 -7.86 -24.34
CA VAL A 704 -29.93 -7.61 -25.76
C VAL A 704 -31.11 -8.47 -26.21
N ASN A 705 -32.27 -7.84 -26.36
CA ASN A 705 -33.47 -8.48 -26.89
C ASN A 705 -33.49 -8.35 -28.42
N TYR A 706 -33.46 -9.47 -29.13
CA TYR A 706 -33.81 -9.49 -30.55
C TYR A 706 -35.21 -10.04 -30.70
N THR A 707 -36.18 -9.18 -31.00
CA THR A 707 -37.52 -9.60 -31.42
C THR A 707 -37.63 -9.32 -32.92
N THR A 708 -37.57 -10.36 -33.76
CA THR A 708 -37.98 -10.25 -35.16
C THR A 708 -39.50 -10.21 -35.21
N LYS A 709 -40.08 -9.03 -35.47
CA LYS A 709 -41.49 -8.90 -35.90
C LYS A 709 -41.52 -8.71 -37.41
N GLY A 710 -41.77 -9.79 -38.14
CA GLY A 710 -42.12 -9.73 -39.56
C GLY A 710 -43.64 -9.74 -39.70
N CYS A 711 -44.22 -8.66 -40.21
CA CYS A 711 -45.62 -8.62 -40.65
C CYS A 711 -45.63 -8.72 -42.18
N TYR A 712 -46.14 -9.82 -42.74
CA TYR A 712 -46.56 -9.86 -44.14
C TYR A 712 -48.07 -10.02 -44.21
N GLY A 713 -48.75 -9.03 -44.78
CA GLY A 713 -50.20 -9.02 -44.94
C GLY A 713 -50.63 -9.70 -46.23
N ALA A 714 -51.68 -10.52 -46.13
CA ALA A 714 -52.95 -10.41 -46.85
C ALA A 714 -53.76 -11.70 -46.64
N GLY A 715 -54.84 -11.62 -45.85
CA GLY A 715 -55.77 -12.73 -45.60
C GLY A 715 -55.86 -13.01 -44.10
N GLY A 716 -56.96 -12.56 -43.48
CA GLY A 716 -57.14 -12.65 -42.04
C GLY A 716 -57.27 -14.08 -41.54
N ASP A 717 -56.28 -14.53 -40.79
CA ASP A 717 -56.43 -15.35 -39.58
C ASP A 717 -55.12 -15.30 -38.78
N GLY A 718 -55.22 -15.25 -37.44
CA GLY A 718 -54.16 -15.47 -36.45
C GLY A 718 -52.79 -14.76 -36.60
N CYS A 719 -52.49 -13.80 -35.72
CA CYS A 719 -51.11 -13.59 -35.28
C CYS A 719 -50.68 -14.84 -34.49
N ALA A 720 -50.18 -15.86 -35.17
CA ALA A 720 -49.64 -17.04 -34.50
C ALA A 720 -48.28 -16.68 -33.89
N SER A 721 -48.20 -16.74 -32.56
CA SER A 721 -46.95 -16.82 -31.82
C SER A 721 -46.38 -18.23 -31.97
N ASP A 722 -45.96 -18.59 -33.18
CA ASP A 722 -45.44 -19.94 -33.41
C ASP A 722 -43.94 -19.96 -33.15
N ASP A 723 -43.65 -20.62 -32.03
CA ASP A 723 -42.40 -21.14 -31.49
C ASP A 723 -41.38 -20.13 -30.91
N PRO A 724 -41.41 -19.88 -29.59
CA PRO A 724 -40.29 -19.33 -28.87
C PRO A 724 -39.28 -20.46 -28.62
N SER A 725 -38.46 -20.78 -29.62
CA SER A 725 -37.09 -21.18 -29.30
C SER A 725 -36.34 -19.93 -28.87
N ASP A 726 -36.73 -19.40 -27.71
CA ASP A 726 -35.99 -18.36 -27.00
C ASP A 726 -34.60 -18.93 -26.75
N SER A 727 -33.64 -18.59 -27.59
CA SER A 727 -32.24 -18.81 -27.29
C SER A 727 -31.84 -17.77 -26.25
N TRP A 728 -32.17 -18.04 -24.98
CA TRP A 728 -31.69 -17.27 -23.85
C TRP A 728 -30.17 -17.40 -23.81
N ARG A 729 -29.45 -16.33 -24.11
CA ARG A 729 -28.04 -16.22 -23.74
C ARG A 729 -27.90 -15.18 -22.65
N THR A 730 -27.92 -15.67 -21.42
CA THR A 730 -27.50 -14.92 -20.25
C THR A 730 -25.98 -15.02 -20.17
N GLY A 731 -25.28 -13.91 -20.43
CA GLY A 731 -23.83 -13.83 -20.31
C GLY A 731 -23.44 -12.84 -19.23
N TRP A 732 -22.60 -13.28 -18.29
CA TRP A 732 -21.91 -12.37 -17.38
C TRP A 732 -20.61 -11.95 -18.05
N TYR A 733 -20.37 -10.65 -18.18
CA TYR A 733 -19.06 -10.14 -18.54
C TYR A 733 -18.56 -9.23 -17.40
N ALA A 734 -17.30 -9.45 -17.01
CA ALA A 734 -16.62 -8.60 -16.05
C ALA A 734 -16.12 -7.37 -16.79
N LEU A 735 -16.63 -6.19 -16.45
CA LEU A 735 -16.05 -4.92 -16.83
C LEU A 735 -15.08 -4.52 -15.72
N GLU A 736 -13.80 -4.50 -16.05
CA GLU A 736 -12.70 -4.02 -15.21
C GLU A 736 -12.65 -4.67 -13.81
N SER A 737 -11.76 -5.65 -13.64
CA SER A 737 -11.24 -5.93 -12.30
C SER A 737 -10.10 -4.98 -12.01
N GLY A 738 -10.12 -4.33 -10.85
CA GLY A 738 -8.89 -3.73 -10.30
C GLY A 738 -8.88 -2.23 -10.13
N LYS A 739 -10.02 -1.53 -10.15
CA LYS A 739 -10.06 -0.17 -9.60
C LYS A 739 -10.47 -0.23 -8.13
N GLN A 740 -9.52 0.02 -7.25
CA GLN A 740 -9.77 0.34 -5.85
C GLN A 740 -10.60 1.63 -5.81
N ILE A 741 -11.83 1.57 -5.30
CA ILE A 741 -12.74 2.74 -5.22
C ILE A 741 -12.87 3.26 -3.79
N TYR A 742 -12.47 2.47 -2.81
CA TYR A 742 -12.49 2.87 -1.41
C TYR A 742 -11.06 2.95 -0.90
N ASP A 743 -10.60 4.18 -0.67
CA ASP A 743 -9.53 4.45 0.29
C ASP A 743 -10.03 3.91 1.65
N ARG A 744 -9.19 3.21 2.42
CA ARG A 744 -9.52 2.77 3.79
C ARG A 744 -9.64 4.00 4.70
N THR A 745 -10.63 4.85 4.45
CA THR A 745 -10.94 5.98 5.31
C THR A 745 -11.63 5.41 6.53
N GLY A 746 -10.85 5.23 7.60
CA GLY A 746 -11.39 4.85 8.90
C GLY A 746 -12.48 5.82 9.34
N PHE A 747 -13.33 5.39 10.26
CA PHE A 747 -14.30 6.21 10.96
C PHE A 747 -14.41 5.79 12.42
N VAL A 748 -14.73 6.76 13.29
CA VAL A 748 -14.99 6.50 14.71
C VAL A 748 -16.46 6.78 15.00
N THR A 749 -17.11 5.82 15.64
CA THR A 749 -18.47 5.93 16.16
C THR A 749 -18.50 5.60 17.64
N ARG A 750 -19.50 6.09 18.37
CA ARG A 750 -19.78 5.64 19.73
C ARG A 750 -21.07 4.84 19.76
N ASP A 751 -21.00 3.63 20.30
CA ASP A 751 -22.15 2.75 20.48
C ASP A 751 -22.21 2.25 21.92
N LEU A 752 -23.12 2.83 22.71
CA LEU A 752 -23.34 2.49 24.11
C LEU A 752 -24.19 1.23 24.29
N ALA A 753 -25.02 0.87 23.30
CA ALA A 753 -25.89 -0.30 23.39
C ALA A 753 -25.09 -1.61 23.33
N HIS A 754 -23.90 -1.54 22.74
CA HIS A 754 -23.00 -2.66 22.51
C HIS A 754 -21.60 -2.40 23.10
N GLU A 755 -21.52 -1.64 24.20
CA GLU A 755 -20.26 -1.32 24.87
C GLU A 755 -19.54 -2.59 25.39
N SER A 756 -20.30 -3.63 25.73
CA SER A 756 -19.80 -4.94 26.18
C SER A 756 -19.50 -5.92 25.05
N ASP A 757 -19.90 -5.60 23.82
CA ASP A 757 -19.78 -6.54 22.71
C ASP A 757 -18.31 -6.66 22.28
N ALA A 758 -17.90 -7.88 21.98
CA ALA A 758 -16.59 -8.13 21.39
C ALA A 758 -16.46 -7.42 20.03
N TYR A 759 -15.23 -7.20 19.57
CA TYR A 759 -14.97 -6.60 18.26
C TYR A 759 -15.64 -7.40 17.13
N LEU A 760 -16.35 -6.70 16.26
CA LEU A 760 -17.11 -7.26 15.15
C LEU A 760 -16.41 -6.93 13.82
N TYR A 761 -16.12 -7.95 13.02
CA TYR A 761 -15.79 -7.78 11.61
C TYR A 761 -16.99 -8.19 10.77
N GLU A 762 -17.52 -7.25 9.98
CA GLU A 762 -18.66 -7.51 9.09
C GLU A 762 -18.22 -7.43 7.63
N PHE A 763 -18.42 -8.52 6.88
CA PHE A 763 -18.18 -8.55 5.45
C PHE A 763 -19.49 -8.36 4.68
N GLN A 764 -19.72 -7.17 4.13
CA GLN A 764 -20.87 -6.88 3.28
C GLN A 764 -20.46 -6.86 1.80
N THR A 765 -20.97 -7.80 1.01
CA THR A 765 -20.86 -7.73 -0.46
C THR A 765 -21.97 -6.83 -0.99
N ARG A 766 -21.60 -5.65 -1.50
CA ARG A 766 -22.55 -4.76 -2.16
C ARG A 766 -22.51 -5.01 -3.66
N THR A 767 -23.40 -5.86 -4.15
CA THR A 767 -23.64 -5.98 -5.60
C THR A 767 -24.33 -4.70 -6.07
N VAL A 768 -23.58 -3.80 -6.70
CA VAL A 768 -24.18 -2.65 -7.39
C VAL A 768 -24.91 -3.22 -8.60
N LYS A 769 -26.25 -3.13 -8.58
CA LYS A 769 -27.11 -3.62 -9.66
C LYS A 769 -26.96 -2.82 -10.94
#